data_AF-A0A5J4KQ32-F1
#
_entry.id   AF-A0A5J4KQ32-F1
#
_cell.length_a   1.000
_cell.length_b   1.000
_cell.length_c   1.000
_cell.angle_alpha   90.00
_cell.angle_beta   90.00
_cell.angle_gamma   90.00
#
_symmetry.space_group_name_H-M   'P 1'
#
loop_
_entity.id
_entity.type
_entity.pdbx_description
1 polymer ?
#
loop_
_entity_poly.entity_id
_entity_poly.type
_entity_poly.pdbx_seq_one_letter_code
_entity_poly.pdbx_strand_id
1 'polypeptide(L)'
;MMQKSGTDLTQPQEAISTHECFLCTLDPKHPCHTPQLSGHLVGAQERQYQGERIALLTMDTGTERVEIQLEEHYYRSLIKELKLRADGIPAHSLTLRMYHLPTAPVQIEYKNGSRPRYQGNSYTLAVLEPDILLNITDLNQAEYCTRQYLLNRLIPSTASSATIRGNIVHYCFKELLKEHDRGTFTQQAEAENTNAPETPLQVMQRNLKTAIELNTIEIALADVSVETMQDEVMPHLESLARWYESESNTLWTLPGVVADDQPASETNQVRAETFLLAPEIGLRGRLDLFWQQTGQQRLLELKTGGASGELPKRDHRWQVLGYHALLAVRRQSKMKRAFATLLYSGTPGKAQSFGIRATIREIQRVNETRNILILNRVTGIPSLPPGPSRCSKCAMLEHCQTVSGLLHWQPPELQAQTALTTDEATDEQEGMQKSIHPEFAPPVSTSSDRAFFEKYYRLLQIEGRAGEQQQAQLWLQPVQQRLERGSAIQGLQLLGSPVIQSDGWSLTFSCTNTSELREGDEILLSDGSPITGEVVSGTITAISAERLTVWTRELIGQPQLIDRYDNDLVHVRTLQNLIRWHHVPSHLQDLVAGKIRPRFIGEEFPGRADFNHEQNLAVARALQMKDYLLIHGPPGTGKTSVIAEIVKRLTEQGQRVLLAAFTNQAVDNMLKRLMRDGFSQFLRLGSERSVHESIKPWLLKELLHTIEQTGTSNLPIEPDPFHPDKSYQDHVFDLLYTTPVVASTTATWSSDKYSPKTAKNGEADLENAGFAFDVAVIDEAGQLTIPAILGALRFAKRFILVGDEKQLPPLVLSQEAILEGLGDSLFSFLKQHDEEYMQRHPLDVSACVALTTQYRMNKWISHFSSTVFYDQKLLAHASVANRRLMYPRKPASAANAILESESIQKALDPKFPLLFWDIQDEYAQPEAKQSNAEARAIRELVAGLLARGIQPQDIGIIAPYRAQVANIRRHLFSPDPSSNWQALPSDTLLSVDTVDRFQGGERLVIIMSFATSQEPALESQRRDFLINPHRLNVALTRAQRKLILVGNVSALENLPTFSRLITYCRSMHTLISTAAYSTAS
;
A
#
# COMPACT_ATOMS: atom_id res chain seq x y z
N MET A 1 -30.45 -28.30 -55.39
CA MET A 1 -31.46 -28.23 -54.32
C MET A 1 -30.71 -27.93 -53.03
N MET A 2 -30.60 -26.64 -52.65
CA MET A 2 -31.49 -25.94 -51.69
C MET A 2 -31.31 -26.52 -50.27
N GLN A 3 -30.84 -25.83 -49.22
CA GLN A 3 -30.65 -24.41 -48.92
C GLN A 3 -29.44 -24.25 -47.96
N LYS A 4 -28.64 -23.20 -48.17
CA LYS A 4 -27.70 -22.66 -47.18
C LYS A 4 -28.45 -21.58 -46.39
N SER A 5 -28.55 -21.70 -45.07
CA SER A 5 -28.92 -20.60 -44.17
C SER A 5 -27.69 -20.22 -43.36
N GLY A 6 -26.98 -19.18 -43.81
CA GLY A 6 -25.94 -18.54 -43.03
C GLY A 6 -26.56 -17.71 -41.92
N THR A 7 -26.04 -17.88 -40.71
CA THR A 7 -26.14 -16.92 -39.62
C THR A 7 -24.71 -16.57 -39.25
N ASP A 8 -24.20 -15.49 -39.87
CA ASP A 8 -23.01 -14.79 -39.42
C ASP A 8 -23.28 -14.27 -38.01
N LEU A 9 -22.79 -14.99 -37.00
CA LEU A 9 -22.57 -14.44 -35.68
C LEU A 9 -21.32 -13.57 -35.78
N THR A 10 -21.53 -12.31 -36.12
CA THR A 10 -20.56 -11.24 -35.94
C THR A 10 -20.15 -11.21 -34.47
N GLN A 11 -18.96 -11.75 -34.19
CA GLN A 11 -18.23 -11.43 -32.96
C GLN A 11 -18.18 -9.91 -32.83
N PRO A 12 -18.47 -9.31 -31.67
CA PRO A 12 -18.14 -7.93 -31.45
C PRO A 12 -16.62 -7.83 -31.51
N GLN A 13 -16.09 -7.36 -32.63
CA GLN A 13 -14.78 -6.75 -32.69
C GLN A 13 -14.82 -5.60 -31.69
N GLU A 14 -14.33 -5.83 -30.46
CA GLU A 14 -13.86 -4.74 -29.62
C GLU A 14 -12.86 -3.96 -30.47
N ALA A 15 -13.30 -2.79 -30.93
CA ALA A 15 -12.54 -1.93 -31.79
C ALA A 15 -11.20 -1.65 -31.10
N ILE A 16 -10.11 -2.15 -31.69
CA ILE A 16 -8.81 -1.53 -31.56
C ILE A 16 -9.03 -0.11 -32.06
N SER A 17 -9.35 0.81 -31.15
CA SER A 17 -9.67 2.19 -31.48
C SER A 17 -8.50 2.73 -32.28
N THR A 18 -8.71 3.05 -33.54
CA THR A 18 -7.81 3.86 -34.35
C THR A 18 -7.39 5.05 -33.49
N HIS A 19 -6.12 5.12 -33.08
CA HIS A 19 -5.65 6.12 -32.13
C HIS A 19 -5.76 7.52 -32.75
N GLU A 20 -6.92 8.17 -32.59
CA GLU A 20 -7.06 9.60 -32.85
C GLU A 20 -6.10 10.35 -31.93
N CYS A 21 -5.23 11.17 -32.51
CA CYS A 21 -4.32 12.01 -31.74
C CYS A 21 -5.12 13.08 -30.98
N PHE A 22 -5.08 13.07 -29.66
CA PHE A 22 -5.78 14.04 -28.82
C PHE A 22 -5.34 15.49 -29.11
N LEU A 23 -4.11 15.68 -29.58
CA LEU A 23 -3.55 16.99 -29.95
C LEU A 23 -4.00 17.48 -31.33
N CYS A 24 -4.49 16.60 -32.21
CA CYS A 24 -5.03 17.00 -33.53
C CYS A 24 -6.30 17.84 -33.37
N THR A 25 -7.00 17.72 -32.24
CA THR A 25 -8.07 18.66 -31.89
C THR A 25 -7.54 20.06 -31.53
N LEU A 26 -6.37 20.15 -30.89
CA LEU A 26 -5.74 21.39 -30.46
C LEU A 26 -5.00 22.12 -31.61
N ASP A 27 -4.54 21.38 -32.63
CA ASP A 27 -3.94 21.90 -33.87
C ASP A 27 -4.88 21.69 -35.09
N PRO A 28 -5.99 22.45 -35.19
CA PRO A 28 -6.94 22.27 -36.29
C PRO A 28 -6.37 22.66 -37.66
N LYS A 29 -5.19 23.30 -37.71
CA LYS A 29 -4.57 23.76 -38.96
C LYS A 29 -3.67 22.70 -39.59
N HIS A 30 -3.01 21.86 -38.78
CA HIS A 30 -2.11 20.83 -39.26
C HIS A 30 -2.46 19.50 -38.59
N PRO A 31 -3.42 18.74 -39.14
CA PRO A 31 -3.70 17.41 -38.63
C PRO A 31 -2.46 16.52 -38.76
N CYS A 32 -2.31 15.63 -37.81
CA CYS A 32 -1.27 14.63 -37.76
C CYS A 32 -1.28 13.73 -39.00
N HIS A 33 -0.12 13.54 -39.63
CA HIS A 33 0.11 12.42 -40.55
C HIS A 33 0.30 11.12 -39.75
N THR A 34 1.14 11.18 -38.72
CA THR A 34 1.38 10.06 -37.79
C THR A 34 0.89 10.47 -36.41
N PRO A 35 -0.27 9.95 -35.95
CA PRO A 35 -0.89 10.39 -34.70
C PRO A 35 -0.06 10.00 -33.46
N GLN A 36 0.57 8.83 -33.51
CA GLN A 36 1.39 8.29 -32.44
C GLN A 36 2.53 7.44 -33.01
N LEU A 37 3.69 7.45 -32.36
CA LEU A 37 4.81 6.56 -32.64
C LEU A 37 5.46 6.15 -31.31
N SER A 38 5.73 4.86 -31.09
CA SER A 38 6.32 4.35 -29.83
C SER A 38 7.54 3.49 -30.10
N GLY A 39 8.48 3.47 -29.18
CA GLY A 39 9.68 2.64 -29.28
C GLY A 39 10.64 2.87 -28.11
N HIS A 40 11.78 2.18 -28.13
CA HIS A 40 12.84 2.38 -27.16
C HIS A 40 13.78 3.49 -27.60
N LEU A 41 14.17 4.37 -26.69
CA LEU A 41 15.19 5.37 -26.96
C LEU A 41 16.50 4.65 -27.36
N VAL A 42 17.27 5.26 -28.26
CA VAL A 42 18.60 4.75 -28.66
C VAL A 42 19.65 5.85 -28.51
N GLY A 43 19.25 7.11 -28.69
CA GLY A 43 20.16 8.22 -28.49
C GLY A 43 19.44 9.57 -28.54
N ALA A 44 20.09 10.57 -27.97
CA ALA A 44 19.66 11.95 -27.98
C ALA A 44 20.84 12.85 -28.38
N GLN A 45 20.67 13.66 -29.42
CA GLN A 45 21.73 14.50 -29.98
C GLN A 45 21.22 15.92 -30.23
N GLU A 46 22.14 16.88 -30.17
CA GLU A 46 21.92 18.23 -30.71
C GLU A 46 22.84 18.35 -31.91
N ARG A 47 22.32 18.78 -33.06
CA ARG A 47 23.14 19.09 -34.24
C ARG A 47 22.95 20.56 -34.61
N GLN A 48 23.97 21.17 -35.18
CA GLN A 48 23.80 22.44 -35.88
C GLN A 48 23.47 22.16 -37.34
N TYR A 49 22.37 22.73 -37.82
CA TYR A 49 21.94 22.67 -39.21
C TYR A 49 21.58 24.08 -39.68
N GLN A 50 22.26 24.57 -40.72
CA GLN A 50 22.07 25.92 -41.27
C GLN A 50 22.15 27.07 -40.23
N GLY A 51 22.96 26.90 -39.17
CA GLY A 51 23.12 27.89 -38.11
C GLY A 51 22.12 27.75 -36.94
N GLU A 52 21.06 26.96 -37.10
CA GLU A 52 20.11 26.63 -36.04
C GLU A 52 20.47 25.31 -35.35
N ARG A 53 20.18 25.20 -34.06
CA ARG A 53 20.38 23.95 -33.31
C ARG A 53 19.10 23.12 -33.40
N ILE A 54 19.25 21.84 -33.76
CA ILE A 54 18.15 20.88 -33.88
C ILE A 54 18.28 19.79 -32.81
N ALA A 55 17.19 19.50 -32.12
CA ALA A 55 17.07 18.40 -31.19
C ALA A 55 16.68 17.12 -31.95
N LEU A 56 17.51 16.09 -31.87
CA LEU A 56 17.30 14.81 -32.53
C LEU A 56 17.23 13.68 -31.50
N LEU A 57 16.13 12.94 -31.53
CA LEU A 57 15.98 11.67 -30.82
C LEU A 57 16.10 10.53 -31.84
N THR A 58 16.85 9.49 -31.48
CA THR A 58 16.86 8.22 -32.21
C THR A 58 16.11 7.20 -31.40
N MET A 59 15.17 6.51 -32.02
CA MET A 59 14.29 5.55 -31.37
C MET A 59 14.25 4.25 -32.19
N ASP A 60 14.14 3.11 -31.51
CA ASP A 60 13.93 1.80 -32.09
C ASP A 60 12.47 1.40 -31.88
N THR A 61 11.69 1.31 -32.96
CA THR A 61 10.26 0.98 -32.90
C THR A 61 10.02 -0.52 -32.73
N GLY A 62 11.08 -1.33 -32.68
CA GLY A 62 11.03 -2.79 -32.75
C GLY A 62 11.02 -3.33 -34.19
N THR A 63 10.64 -2.50 -35.16
CA THR A 63 10.70 -2.83 -36.60
C THR A 63 11.85 -2.14 -37.31
N GLU A 64 12.13 -0.89 -36.96
CA GLU A 64 13.21 -0.10 -37.55
C GLU A 64 13.71 0.98 -36.58
N ARG A 65 14.88 1.56 -36.91
CA ARG A 65 15.39 2.72 -36.21
C ARG A 65 14.98 3.99 -36.91
N VAL A 66 14.31 4.87 -36.18
CA VAL A 66 13.78 6.14 -36.66
C VAL A 66 14.50 7.31 -36.02
N GLU A 67 14.54 8.45 -36.72
CA GLU A 67 14.95 9.74 -36.14
C GLU A 67 13.75 10.66 -35.98
N ILE A 68 13.72 11.42 -34.91
CA ILE A 68 12.68 12.41 -34.63
C ILE A 68 13.36 13.75 -34.41
N GLN A 69 13.05 14.71 -35.27
CA GLN A 69 13.49 16.08 -35.14
C GLN A 69 12.44 16.88 -34.37
N LEU A 70 12.83 17.42 -33.21
CA LEU A 70 11.98 18.22 -32.34
C LEU A 70 12.36 19.71 -32.43
N GLU A 71 11.38 20.58 -32.20
CA GLU A 71 11.63 22.02 -32.03
C GLU A 71 12.46 22.26 -30.76
N GLU A 72 13.65 22.84 -30.91
CA GLU A 72 14.65 22.95 -29.83
C GLU A 72 14.11 23.64 -28.57
N HIS A 73 13.30 24.68 -28.74
CA HIS A 73 12.79 25.50 -27.63
C HIS A 73 11.95 24.75 -26.60
N TYR A 74 11.47 23.53 -26.92
CA TYR A 74 10.58 22.75 -26.05
C TYR A 74 11.22 21.46 -25.47
N TYR A 75 12.37 21.03 -25.98
CA TYR A 75 12.98 19.76 -25.59
C TYR A 75 14.47 19.83 -25.28
N ARG A 76 15.05 21.04 -25.33
CA ARG A 76 16.47 21.25 -25.04
C ARG A 76 16.87 20.73 -23.66
N SER A 77 16.02 20.89 -22.65
CA SER A 77 16.34 20.45 -21.29
C SER A 77 16.36 18.92 -21.21
N LEU A 78 15.39 18.27 -21.84
CA LEU A 78 15.32 16.82 -21.94
C LEU A 78 16.55 16.23 -22.66
N ILE A 79 16.93 16.78 -23.82
CA ILE A 79 18.10 16.30 -24.58
C ILE A 79 19.39 16.46 -23.76
N LYS A 80 19.54 17.58 -23.07
CA LYS A 80 20.70 17.82 -22.19
C LYS A 80 20.78 16.78 -21.06
N GLU A 81 19.67 16.51 -20.39
CA GLU A 81 19.61 15.52 -19.31
C GLU A 81 19.90 14.09 -19.81
N LEU A 82 19.33 13.71 -20.96
CA LEU A 82 19.60 12.41 -21.58
C LEU A 82 21.07 12.22 -21.94
N LYS A 83 21.73 13.27 -22.46
CA LYS A 83 23.18 13.22 -22.76
C LYS A 83 24.04 13.10 -21.51
N LEU A 84 23.73 13.88 -20.47
CA LEU A 84 24.49 13.86 -19.21
C LEU A 84 24.44 12.49 -18.51
N ARG A 85 23.40 11.70 -18.80
CA ARG A 85 23.16 10.39 -18.17
C ARG A 85 23.32 9.22 -19.13
N ALA A 86 23.85 9.46 -20.33
CA ALA A 86 23.97 8.44 -21.37
C ALA A 86 24.80 7.22 -20.92
N ASP A 87 25.83 7.43 -20.08
CA ASP A 87 26.68 6.36 -19.58
C ASP A 87 25.99 5.50 -18.49
N GLY A 88 24.97 6.04 -17.81
CA GLY A 88 24.24 5.39 -16.72
C GLY A 88 22.87 4.81 -17.10
N ILE A 89 22.40 5.09 -18.32
CA ILE A 89 21.13 4.59 -18.85
C ILE A 89 21.47 3.70 -20.05
N PRO A 90 21.23 2.37 -19.98
CA PRO A 90 21.32 1.54 -21.18
C PRO A 90 20.39 2.14 -22.23
N ALA A 91 20.89 2.50 -23.40
CA ALA A 91 20.12 3.26 -24.38
C ALA A 91 18.73 2.65 -24.62
N HIS A 92 18.66 1.33 -24.79
CA HIS A 92 17.44 0.55 -25.03
C HIS A 92 16.50 0.36 -23.83
N SER A 93 16.83 0.90 -22.65
CA SER A 93 16.04 0.68 -21.42
C SER A 93 14.89 1.66 -21.23
N LEU A 94 14.87 2.77 -22.00
CA LEU A 94 13.83 3.79 -21.85
C LEU A 94 12.79 3.71 -22.96
N THR A 95 11.52 3.66 -22.60
CA THR A 95 10.40 3.73 -23.55
C THR A 95 10.09 5.19 -23.88
N LEU A 96 9.89 5.50 -25.15
CA LEU A 96 9.49 6.82 -25.63
C LEU A 96 8.23 6.70 -26.48
N ARG A 97 7.27 7.60 -26.24
CA ARG A 97 6.05 7.73 -27.03
C ARG A 97 5.90 9.14 -27.57
N MET A 98 5.81 9.24 -28.89
CA MET A 98 5.58 10.48 -29.62
C MET A 98 4.10 10.61 -29.97
N TYR A 99 3.59 11.83 -29.88
CA TYR A 99 2.24 12.21 -30.32
C TYR A 99 2.31 13.42 -31.25
N HIS A 100 1.39 13.46 -32.22
CA HIS A 100 1.23 14.56 -33.19
C HIS A 100 2.45 14.81 -34.07
N LEU A 101 2.67 13.96 -35.07
CA LEU A 101 3.67 14.17 -36.11
C LEU A 101 2.95 14.60 -37.41
N PRO A 102 2.99 15.89 -37.77
CA PRO A 102 2.14 16.45 -38.84
C PRO A 102 2.60 16.10 -40.25
N THR A 103 3.88 15.78 -40.45
CA THR A 103 4.45 15.52 -41.78
C THR A 103 4.80 14.05 -41.99
N ALA A 104 4.79 13.61 -43.24
CA ALA A 104 5.30 12.30 -43.62
C ALA A 104 6.81 12.20 -43.35
N PRO A 105 7.31 11.04 -42.90
CA PRO A 105 8.74 10.88 -42.62
C PRO A 105 9.59 10.99 -43.89
N VAL A 106 10.74 11.64 -43.78
CA VAL A 106 11.73 11.77 -44.87
C VAL A 106 12.83 10.73 -44.68
N GLN A 107 13.19 9.99 -45.73
CA GLN A 107 14.30 9.03 -45.67
C GLN A 107 15.64 9.77 -45.68
N ILE A 108 16.49 9.49 -44.69
CA ILE A 108 17.83 10.07 -44.55
C ILE A 108 18.87 8.96 -44.70
N GLU A 109 19.76 9.12 -45.68
CA GLU A 109 20.86 8.19 -45.91
C GLU A 109 22.02 8.40 -44.94
N TYR A 110 22.47 7.30 -44.33
CA TYR A 110 23.68 7.24 -43.51
C TYR A 110 24.65 6.21 -44.06
N LYS A 111 25.92 6.28 -43.64
CA LYS A 111 26.96 5.30 -44.02
C LYS A 111 26.59 3.83 -43.73
N ASN A 112 25.64 3.61 -42.81
CA ASN A 112 25.21 2.29 -42.37
C ASN A 112 23.73 2.00 -42.71
N GLY A 113 23.17 2.63 -43.75
CA GLY A 113 21.78 2.44 -44.22
C GLY A 113 20.91 3.70 -44.20
N SER A 114 19.69 3.63 -44.75
CA SER A 114 18.69 4.71 -44.67
C SER A 114 17.85 4.58 -43.40
N ARG A 115 17.42 5.71 -42.84
CA ARG A 115 16.47 5.77 -41.72
C ARG A 115 15.39 6.82 -41.97
N PRO A 116 14.12 6.55 -41.65
CA PRO A 116 13.08 7.56 -41.69
C PRO A 116 13.30 8.61 -40.59
N ARG A 117 13.15 9.88 -40.95
CA ARG A 117 13.14 11.01 -40.04
C ARG A 117 11.77 11.66 -40.00
N TYR A 118 11.16 11.68 -38.82
CA TYR A 118 9.93 12.41 -38.52
C TYR A 118 10.26 13.83 -38.07
N GLN A 119 9.43 14.79 -38.45
CA GLN A 119 9.56 16.18 -38.03
C GLN A 119 8.38 16.56 -37.14
N GLY A 120 8.67 16.93 -35.89
CA GLY A 120 7.69 17.49 -34.97
C GLY A 120 7.48 18.99 -35.21
N ASN A 121 6.39 19.51 -34.63
CA ASN A 121 6.07 20.94 -34.57
C ASN A 121 5.78 21.36 -33.11
N SER A 122 5.35 22.61 -32.93
CA SER A 122 4.93 23.18 -31.64
C SER A 122 3.74 22.49 -30.93
N TYR A 123 3.13 21.46 -31.51
CA TYR A 123 2.11 20.62 -30.85
C TYR A 123 2.62 19.20 -30.58
N THR A 124 3.77 18.79 -31.11
CA THR A 124 4.33 17.45 -30.88
C THR A 124 4.70 17.24 -29.41
N LEU A 125 4.26 16.11 -28.84
CA LEU A 125 4.60 15.66 -27.49
C LEU A 125 5.51 14.43 -27.53
N ALA A 126 6.64 14.49 -26.84
CA ALA A 126 7.49 13.34 -26.54
C ALA A 126 7.29 12.95 -25.07
N VAL A 127 6.81 11.75 -24.78
CA VAL A 127 6.48 11.27 -23.43
C VAL A 127 7.38 10.08 -23.10
N LEU A 128 8.23 10.21 -22.07
CA LEU A 128 9.20 9.21 -21.67
C LEU A 128 8.64 8.28 -20.59
N GLU A 129 8.69 6.95 -20.72
CA GLU A 129 8.03 6.01 -19.79
C GLU A 129 6.57 6.40 -19.51
N PRO A 130 5.68 6.43 -20.53
CA PRO A 130 4.29 6.84 -20.35
C PRO A 130 3.54 6.00 -19.30
N ASP A 131 4.00 4.77 -19.05
CA ASP A 131 3.41 3.83 -18.09
C ASP A 131 3.82 4.09 -16.62
N ILE A 132 4.64 5.11 -16.35
CA ILE A 132 4.91 5.58 -14.99
C ILE A 132 4.09 6.85 -14.75
N LEU A 133 3.05 6.76 -13.92
CA LEU A 133 2.15 7.89 -13.63
C LEU A 133 2.68 8.73 -12.47
N LEU A 134 3.10 9.96 -12.74
CA LEU A 134 3.39 10.93 -11.69
C LEU A 134 2.12 11.60 -11.18
N ASN A 135 2.04 11.89 -9.88
CA ASN A 135 0.99 12.78 -9.38
C ASN A 135 1.26 14.19 -9.87
N ILE A 136 0.23 14.95 -10.26
CA ILE A 136 0.42 16.36 -10.64
C ILE A 136 1.15 17.16 -9.55
N THR A 137 0.86 16.86 -8.29
CA THR A 137 1.52 17.50 -7.14
C THR A 137 3.03 17.30 -7.11
N ASP A 138 3.55 16.24 -7.71
CA ASP A 138 4.99 15.98 -7.83
C ASP A 138 5.68 17.03 -8.71
N LEU A 139 4.92 17.69 -9.60
CA LEU A 139 5.42 18.74 -10.48
C LEU A 139 5.53 20.10 -9.78
N ASN A 140 4.81 20.33 -8.66
CA ASN A 140 4.67 21.65 -8.04
C ASN A 140 6.03 22.29 -7.70
N GLN A 141 6.96 21.48 -7.18
CA GLN A 141 8.28 21.93 -6.75
C GLN A 141 9.35 21.82 -7.85
N ALA A 142 9.04 21.10 -8.94
CA ALA A 142 9.99 20.83 -10.01
C ALA A 142 10.37 22.10 -10.81
N GLU A 143 9.49 23.12 -10.86
CA GLU A 143 9.80 24.41 -11.48
C GLU A 143 10.94 25.14 -10.74
N TYR A 144 10.98 25.04 -9.40
CA TYR A 144 12.06 25.62 -8.60
C TYR A 144 13.34 24.81 -8.75
N CYS A 145 13.25 23.51 -8.46
CA CYS A 145 14.35 22.56 -8.53
C CYS A 145 13.82 21.13 -8.70
N THR A 146 14.14 20.49 -9.83
CA THR A 146 13.75 19.10 -10.13
C THR A 146 14.32 18.06 -9.15
N ARG A 147 15.37 18.40 -8.39
CA ARG A 147 15.94 17.55 -7.33
C ARG A 147 14.97 17.34 -6.16
N GLN A 148 14.09 18.33 -5.91
CA GLN A 148 13.12 18.26 -4.82
C GLN A 148 12.16 17.07 -4.96
N TYR A 149 11.93 16.57 -6.18
CA TYR A 149 11.13 15.37 -6.41
C TYR A 149 11.68 14.13 -5.67
N LEU A 150 12.95 13.76 -5.89
CA LEU A 150 13.55 12.61 -5.20
C LEU A 150 13.73 12.89 -3.71
N LEU A 151 14.09 14.13 -3.36
CA LEU A 151 14.24 14.54 -1.97
C LEU A 151 12.94 14.41 -1.18
N ASN A 152 11.79 14.86 -1.70
CA ASN A 152 10.49 14.72 -1.03
C ASN A 152 10.02 13.27 -0.90
N ARG A 153 10.53 12.34 -1.73
CA ARG A 153 10.27 10.90 -1.57
C ARG A 153 11.14 10.27 -0.48
N LEU A 154 12.30 10.84 -0.18
CA LEU A 154 13.22 10.37 0.85
C LEU A 154 13.01 11.06 2.20
N ILE A 155 12.67 12.35 2.18
CA ILE A 155 12.56 13.18 3.37
C ILE A 155 11.10 13.24 3.77
N PRO A 156 10.75 12.77 4.98
CA PRO A 156 9.40 12.88 5.49
C PRO A 156 8.97 14.34 5.61
N SER A 157 7.74 14.66 5.22
CA SER A 157 7.10 15.93 5.55
C SER A 157 6.18 15.72 6.75
N THR A 158 6.47 16.40 7.86
CA THR A 158 5.55 16.39 9.00
C THR A 158 4.30 17.18 8.66
N ALA A 159 3.13 16.66 9.05
CA ALA A 159 1.87 17.37 8.88
C ALA A 159 1.92 18.65 9.73
N SER A 160 2.10 19.80 9.07
CA SER A 160 2.10 21.09 9.74
C SER A 160 0.68 21.47 10.15
N SER A 161 0.53 22.33 11.16
CA SER A 161 -0.76 22.97 11.49
C SER A 161 -1.45 23.54 10.23
N ALA A 162 -0.68 24.15 9.32
CA ALA A 162 -1.19 24.68 8.06
C ALA A 162 -1.77 23.60 7.12
N THR A 163 -1.18 22.40 7.10
CA THR A 163 -1.66 21.26 6.32
C THR A 163 -2.98 20.74 6.89
N ILE A 164 -3.08 20.60 8.22
CA ILE A 164 -4.30 20.15 8.91
C ILE A 164 -5.43 21.15 8.69
N ARG A 165 -5.16 22.45 8.91
CA ARG A 165 -6.09 23.54 8.59
C ARG A 165 -6.55 23.48 7.13
N GLY A 166 -5.61 23.25 6.21
CA GLY A 166 -5.88 22.99 4.80
C GLY A 166 -6.94 21.92 4.57
N ASN A 167 -6.71 20.74 5.14
CA ASN A 167 -7.61 19.59 5.00
C ASN A 167 -9.01 19.88 5.55
N ILE A 168 -9.10 20.54 6.72
CA ILE A 168 -10.39 20.91 7.35
C ILE A 168 -11.17 21.88 6.46
N VAL A 169 -10.53 22.92 5.95
CA VAL A 169 -11.17 23.90 5.05
C VAL A 169 -11.65 23.23 3.75
N HIS A 170 -10.82 22.38 3.13
CA HIS A 170 -11.23 21.63 1.93
C HIS A 170 -12.42 20.71 2.21
N TYR A 171 -12.45 20.02 3.36
CA TYR A 171 -13.57 19.17 3.75
C TYR A 171 -14.88 19.97 3.83
N CYS A 172 -14.89 21.07 4.60
CA CYS A 172 -16.10 21.88 4.81
C CYS A 172 -16.65 22.43 3.49
N PHE A 173 -15.76 22.92 2.62
CA PHE A 173 -16.15 23.46 1.32
C PHE A 173 -16.69 22.37 0.37
N LYS A 174 -16.10 21.17 0.41
CA LYS A 174 -16.57 20.03 -0.40
C LYS A 174 -17.94 19.55 0.03
N GLU A 175 -18.21 19.46 1.34
CA GLU A 175 -19.54 19.04 1.82
C GLU A 175 -20.64 20.03 1.44
N LEU A 176 -20.38 21.35 1.53
CA LEU A 176 -21.30 22.37 1.00
C LEU A 176 -21.67 22.10 -0.47
N LEU A 177 -20.67 21.80 -1.30
CA LEU A 177 -20.88 21.59 -2.74
C LEU A 177 -21.60 20.27 -3.04
N LYS A 178 -21.33 19.21 -2.28
CA LYS A 178 -22.05 17.94 -2.39
C LYS A 178 -23.51 18.08 -1.99
N GLU A 179 -23.82 18.82 -0.94
CA GLU A 179 -25.20 19.07 -0.51
C GLU A 179 -26.00 19.89 -1.53
N HIS A 180 -25.34 20.83 -2.21
CA HIS A 180 -25.94 21.56 -3.33
C HIS A 180 -26.28 20.63 -4.51
N ASP A 181 -25.33 19.81 -4.96
CA ASP A 181 -25.50 18.88 -6.09
C ASP A 181 -26.63 17.86 -5.83
N ARG A 182 -26.81 17.43 -4.57
CA ARG A 182 -27.89 16.51 -4.16
C ARG A 182 -29.26 17.18 -4.04
N GLY A 183 -29.34 18.51 -4.12
CA GLY A 183 -30.57 19.25 -3.83
C GLY A 183 -31.02 19.17 -2.36
N THR A 184 -30.17 18.66 -1.46
CA THR A 184 -30.46 18.56 -0.02
C THR A 184 -30.25 19.88 0.71
N PHE A 185 -29.49 20.80 0.10
CA PHE A 185 -29.26 22.16 0.59
C PHE A 185 -30.58 22.93 0.86
N THR A 186 -31.65 22.64 0.12
CA THR A 186 -32.96 23.28 0.27
C THR A 186 -34.01 22.42 0.99
N GLN A 187 -33.85 21.09 1.05
CA GLN A 187 -34.88 20.17 1.57
C GLN A 187 -34.86 20.01 3.10
N GLN A 188 -33.73 20.23 3.79
CA GLN A 188 -33.67 20.08 5.25
C GLN A 188 -34.40 21.20 6.02
N ALA A 189 -34.64 22.35 5.38
CA ALA A 189 -35.45 23.43 5.93
C ALA A 189 -36.95 23.07 6.09
N GLU A 190 -37.41 21.97 5.49
CA GLU A 190 -38.79 21.48 5.66
C GLU A 190 -38.94 20.51 6.85
N ALA A 191 -37.84 19.93 7.35
CA ALA A 191 -37.86 18.94 8.43
C ALA A 191 -37.72 19.56 9.83
N GLU A 192 -36.99 20.67 9.94
CA GLU A 192 -36.93 21.51 11.13
C GLU A 192 -37.80 22.74 10.87
N ASN A 193 -38.71 23.09 11.79
CA ASN A 193 -39.80 24.06 11.63
C ASN A 193 -39.31 25.55 11.51
N THR A 194 -38.28 25.80 10.70
CA THR A 194 -37.63 27.09 10.45
C THR A 194 -37.78 27.47 8.98
N ASN A 195 -38.61 28.49 8.69
CA ASN A 195 -38.97 28.94 7.34
C ASN A 195 -37.83 29.57 6.48
N ALA A 196 -36.55 29.30 6.78
CA ALA A 196 -35.43 29.87 6.02
C ALA A 196 -34.40 28.79 5.62
N PRO A 197 -33.98 28.71 4.35
CA PRO A 197 -32.90 27.82 3.93
C PRO A 197 -31.59 28.20 4.64
N GLU A 198 -30.80 27.21 5.05
CA GLU A 198 -29.47 27.44 5.65
C GLU A 198 -28.57 28.22 4.68
N THR A 199 -27.79 29.17 5.20
CA THR A 199 -26.78 29.87 4.41
C THR A 199 -25.59 28.96 4.12
N PRO A 200 -24.83 29.17 3.03
CA PRO A 200 -23.61 28.41 2.74
C PRO A 200 -22.62 28.39 3.92
N LEU A 201 -22.52 29.50 4.66
CA LEU A 201 -21.68 29.58 5.86
C LEU A 201 -22.19 28.66 6.98
N GLN A 202 -23.50 28.61 7.22
CA GLN A 202 -24.10 27.72 8.23
C GLN A 202 -23.83 26.24 7.92
N VAL A 203 -23.96 25.83 6.66
CA VAL A 203 -23.62 24.47 6.22
C VAL A 203 -22.15 24.15 6.44
N MET A 204 -21.24 25.07 6.09
CA MET A 204 -19.80 24.87 6.32
C MET A 204 -19.45 24.85 7.81
N GLN A 205 -20.10 25.65 8.65
CA GLN A 205 -19.93 25.65 10.11
C GLN A 205 -20.45 24.35 10.74
N ARG A 206 -21.58 23.82 10.27
CA ARG A 206 -22.10 22.52 10.69
C ARG A 206 -21.08 21.41 10.40
N ASN A 207 -20.53 21.41 9.19
CA ASN A 207 -19.54 20.42 8.75
C ASN A 207 -18.16 20.63 9.40
N LEU A 208 -17.84 21.82 9.92
CA LEU A 208 -16.59 22.11 10.65
C LEU A 208 -16.45 21.26 11.90
N LYS A 209 -17.54 21.06 12.66
CA LYS A 209 -17.53 20.23 13.87
C LYS A 209 -17.08 18.80 13.55
N THR A 210 -17.71 18.18 12.55
CA THR A 210 -17.34 16.84 12.06
C THR A 210 -15.90 16.81 11.56
N ALA A 211 -15.47 17.82 10.80
CA ALA A 211 -14.11 17.91 10.28
C ALA A 211 -13.05 17.95 11.40
N ILE A 212 -13.34 18.67 12.47
CA ILE A 212 -12.47 18.75 13.65
C ILE A 212 -12.44 17.43 14.37
N GLU A 213 -13.59 16.83 14.66
CA GLU A 213 -13.69 15.53 15.34
C GLU A 213 -12.85 14.47 14.63
N LEU A 214 -12.90 14.42 13.29
CA LEU A 214 -12.09 13.52 12.46
C LEU A 214 -10.58 13.78 12.53
N ASN A 215 -10.15 15.01 12.83
CA ASN A 215 -8.74 15.44 12.85
C ASN A 215 -8.20 15.71 14.26
N THR A 216 -8.99 15.52 15.32
CA THR A 216 -8.63 15.93 16.70
C THR A 216 -7.28 15.38 17.17
N ILE A 217 -6.98 14.11 16.87
CA ILE A 217 -5.68 13.50 17.22
C ILE A 217 -4.54 14.14 16.43
N GLU A 218 -4.74 14.47 15.15
CA GLU A 218 -3.72 15.14 14.33
C GLU A 218 -3.48 16.58 14.81
N ILE A 219 -4.55 17.28 15.19
CA ILE A 219 -4.50 18.62 15.80
C ILE A 219 -3.68 18.58 17.10
N ALA A 220 -3.97 17.63 17.99
CA ALA A 220 -3.23 17.44 19.23
C ALA A 220 -1.74 17.13 19.00
N LEU A 221 -1.43 16.21 18.07
CA LEU A 221 -0.05 15.87 17.72
C LEU A 221 0.71 17.02 17.04
N ALA A 222 0.00 17.91 16.36
CA ALA A 222 0.55 19.14 15.81
C ALA A 222 0.83 20.21 16.88
N ASP A 223 0.44 19.99 18.14
CA ASP A 223 0.56 20.92 19.28
C ASP A 223 -0.19 22.23 19.04
N VAL A 224 -1.47 22.08 18.69
CA VAL A 224 -2.42 23.17 18.48
C VAL A 224 -3.71 22.80 19.20
N SER A 225 -4.34 23.74 19.90
CA SER A 225 -5.64 23.50 20.53
C SER A 225 -6.77 23.44 19.50
N VAL A 226 -7.86 22.76 19.83
CA VAL A 226 -9.03 22.67 18.94
C VAL A 226 -9.64 24.05 18.70
N GLU A 227 -9.69 24.90 19.73
CA GLU A 227 -10.21 26.27 19.66
C GLU A 227 -9.34 27.13 18.75
N THR A 228 -8.02 27.03 18.89
CA THR A 228 -7.08 27.74 18.01
C THR A 228 -7.25 27.31 16.55
N MET A 229 -7.41 26.00 16.30
CA MET A 229 -7.67 25.49 14.95
C MET A 229 -9.01 25.99 14.40
N GLN A 230 -10.07 26.06 15.23
CA GLN A 230 -11.36 26.63 14.84
C GLN A 230 -11.24 28.10 14.44
N ASP A 231 -10.57 28.90 15.27
CA ASP A 231 -10.37 30.33 15.05
C ASP A 231 -9.54 30.59 13.79
N GLU A 232 -8.55 29.74 13.48
CA GLU A 232 -7.78 29.83 12.24
C GLU A 232 -8.58 29.38 11.00
N VAL A 233 -9.50 28.42 11.13
CA VAL A 233 -10.31 27.91 10.01
C VAL A 233 -11.45 28.86 9.64
N MET A 234 -12.10 29.48 10.63
CA MET A 234 -13.33 30.26 10.42
C MET A 234 -13.21 31.37 9.35
N PRO A 235 -12.14 32.20 9.33
CA PRO A 235 -11.99 33.25 8.32
C PRO A 235 -11.92 32.71 6.88
N HIS A 236 -11.39 31.50 6.71
CA HIS A 236 -11.38 30.84 5.41
C HIS A 236 -12.79 30.42 4.98
N LEU A 237 -13.58 29.86 5.90
CA LEU A 237 -14.95 29.45 5.61
C LEU A 237 -15.83 30.64 5.24
N GLU A 238 -15.73 31.75 5.97
CA GLU A 238 -16.46 32.99 5.63
C GLU A 238 -16.09 33.50 4.24
N SER A 239 -14.81 33.48 3.90
CA SER A 239 -14.31 33.98 2.62
C SER A 239 -14.80 33.10 1.46
N LEU A 240 -14.86 31.78 1.67
CA LEU A 240 -15.40 30.81 0.71
C LEU A 240 -16.92 30.89 0.58
N ALA A 241 -17.65 31.08 1.69
CA ALA A 241 -19.09 31.25 1.67
C ALA A 241 -19.51 32.50 0.90
N ARG A 242 -18.87 33.66 1.16
CA ARG A 242 -19.12 34.90 0.39
C ARG A 242 -18.81 34.74 -1.09
N TRP A 243 -17.70 34.04 -1.42
CA TRP A 243 -17.34 33.75 -2.81
C TRP A 243 -18.41 32.86 -3.46
N TYR A 244 -18.82 31.79 -2.78
CA TYR A 244 -19.86 30.88 -3.24
C TYR A 244 -21.18 31.60 -3.50
N GLU A 245 -21.61 32.50 -2.62
CA GLU A 245 -22.81 33.31 -2.80
C GLU A 245 -22.69 34.27 -3.98
N SER A 246 -21.54 34.94 -4.13
CA SER A 246 -21.32 35.88 -5.24
C SER A 246 -21.27 35.20 -6.61
N GLU A 247 -20.79 33.97 -6.63
CA GLU A 247 -20.64 33.17 -7.84
C GLU A 247 -21.78 32.17 -8.00
N SER A 248 -22.75 32.06 -7.08
CA SER A 248 -23.81 31.04 -7.17
C SER A 248 -24.64 31.23 -8.44
N ASN A 249 -24.90 32.48 -8.82
CA ASN A 249 -25.57 32.84 -10.06
C ASN A 249 -24.74 32.55 -11.33
N THR A 250 -23.41 32.38 -11.26
CA THR A 250 -22.50 32.13 -12.41
C THR A 250 -21.88 30.73 -12.43
N LEU A 251 -21.88 30.04 -11.28
CA LEU A 251 -21.49 28.66 -11.06
C LEU A 251 -22.62 27.71 -11.47
N TRP A 252 -23.87 28.09 -11.22
CA TRP A 252 -25.04 27.20 -11.34
C TRP A 252 -25.98 27.59 -12.49
N THR A 253 -26.07 28.86 -12.86
CA THR A 253 -27.00 29.37 -13.89
C THR A 253 -26.33 30.25 -14.94
N LEU A 254 -26.47 29.94 -16.23
CA LEU A 254 -26.62 30.99 -17.24
C LEU A 254 -27.74 30.57 -18.19
N PRO A 255 -28.82 31.36 -18.33
CA PRO A 255 -29.84 31.15 -19.34
C PRO A 255 -29.18 31.21 -20.72
N GLY A 256 -29.57 30.28 -21.58
CA GLY A 256 -29.18 30.32 -22.98
C GLY A 256 -29.53 31.67 -23.59
N VAL A 257 -28.55 32.26 -24.26
CA VAL A 257 -28.81 32.79 -25.60
C VAL A 257 -28.16 31.79 -26.55
N VAL A 258 -28.80 30.61 -26.65
CA VAL A 258 -28.62 29.74 -27.80
C VAL A 258 -29.54 30.33 -28.86
N ALA A 259 -28.95 30.82 -29.94
CA ALA A 259 -29.71 31.09 -31.15
C ALA A 259 -30.29 29.76 -31.66
N ASP A 260 -31.62 29.72 -31.75
CA ASP A 260 -32.50 28.74 -32.40
C ASP A 260 -32.40 27.23 -32.06
N ASP A 261 -33.54 26.72 -31.58
CA ASP A 261 -34.13 25.40 -31.89
C ASP A 261 -33.36 24.10 -31.59
N GLN A 262 -32.78 23.95 -30.41
CA GLN A 262 -32.59 22.62 -29.82
C GLN A 262 -33.10 22.53 -28.37
N PRO A 263 -33.91 21.51 -28.01
CA PRO A 263 -34.36 21.32 -26.64
C PRO A 263 -33.14 21.01 -25.75
N ALA A 264 -33.05 21.72 -24.62
CA ALA A 264 -32.03 21.54 -23.60
C ALA A 264 -32.16 20.16 -22.92
N SER A 265 -31.63 19.14 -23.57
CA SER A 265 -31.24 17.89 -22.94
C SER A 265 -29.78 18.05 -22.50
N GLU A 266 -29.53 18.11 -21.19
CA GLU A 266 -28.39 17.46 -20.50
C GLU A 266 -28.19 18.06 -19.10
N THR A 267 -28.18 17.18 -18.10
CA THR A 267 -28.05 17.45 -16.66
C THR A 267 -26.71 18.12 -16.31
N ASN A 268 -26.75 19.20 -15.52
CA ASN A 268 -25.55 19.70 -14.82
C ASN A 268 -25.04 18.60 -13.89
N GLN A 269 -23.74 18.30 -13.95
CA GLN A 269 -23.12 17.33 -13.03
C GLN A 269 -21.92 17.99 -12.35
N VAL A 270 -21.96 18.09 -11.01
CA VAL A 270 -20.83 18.55 -10.20
C VAL A 270 -20.21 17.38 -9.47
N ARG A 271 -18.87 17.34 -9.48
CA ARG A 271 -18.10 16.27 -8.86
C ARG A 271 -17.00 16.89 -8.01
N ALA A 272 -16.97 16.54 -6.73
CA ALA A 272 -15.83 16.79 -5.87
C ALA A 272 -14.77 15.69 -6.07
N GLU A 273 -13.54 15.92 -5.64
CA GLU A 273 -12.42 14.94 -5.54
C GLU A 273 -12.25 14.01 -6.75
N THR A 274 -12.49 14.52 -7.96
CA THR A 274 -12.48 13.71 -9.19
C THR A 274 -11.07 13.17 -9.45
N PHE A 275 -10.93 11.85 -9.36
CA PHE A 275 -9.68 11.17 -9.64
C PHE A 275 -9.52 10.90 -11.14
N LEU A 276 -8.36 11.24 -11.69
CA LEU A 276 -8.07 11.16 -13.11
C LEU A 276 -6.75 10.41 -13.35
N LEU A 277 -6.78 9.51 -14.34
CA LEU A 277 -5.63 8.78 -14.88
C LEU A 277 -5.45 9.16 -16.35
N ALA A 278 -4.22 9.48 -16.76
CA ALA A 278 -3.86 9.72 -18.16
C ALA A 278 -2.54 9.00 -18.52
N PRO A 279 -2.61 7.68 -18.78
CA PRO A 279 -1.43 6.89 -19.18
C PRO A 279 -0.82 7.35 -20.51
N GLU A 280 -1.54 8.10 -21.34
CA GLU A 280 -0.99 8.67 -22.57
C GLU A 280 0.13 9.68 -22.31
N ILE A 281 0.04 10.47 -21.23
CA ILE A 281 1.05 11.47 -20.85
C ILE A 281 1.76 11.12 -19.53
N GLY A 282 1.46 9.95 -18.96
CA GLY A 282 2.06 9.45 -17.74
C GLY A 282 1.83 10.35 -16.53
N LEU A 283 0.59 10.82 -16.36
CA LEU A 283 0.15 11.64 -15.23
C LEU A 283 -1.11 11.07 -14.59
N ARG A 284 -1.26 11.36 -13.29
CA ARG A 284 -2.50 11.17 -12.53
C ARG A 284 -2.72 12.34 -11.58
N GLY A 285 -3.95 12.51 -11.11
CA GLY A 285 -4.24 13.54 -10.14
C GLY A 285 -5.66 13.47 -9.63
N ARG A 286 -5.89 14.18 -8.52
CA ARG A 286 -7.22 14.36 -7.97
C ARG A 286 -7.56 15.84 -8.01
N LEU A 287 -8.65 16.17 -8.69
CA LEU A 287 -9.19 17.52 -8.78
C LEU A 287 -10.07 17.78 -7.56
N ASP A 288 -9.94 18.95 -6.91
CA ASP A 288 -10.86 19.31 -5.82
C ASP A 288 -12.31 19.34 -6.32
N LEU A 289 -12.54 19.95 -7.48
CA LEU A 289 -13.85 20.04 -8.12
C LEU A 289 -13.75 20.02 -9.65
N PHE A 290 -14.71 19.34 -10.25
CA PHE A 290 -14.92 19.26 -11.68
C PHE A 290 -16.42 19.33 -11.98
N TRP A 291 -16.83 20.15 -12.94
CA TRP A 291 -18.21 20.16 -13.41
C TRP A 291 -18.35 20.44 -14.90
N GLN A 292 -19.45 19.94 -15.46
CA GLN A 292 -19.78 20.06 -16.88
C GLN A 292 -21.17 20.68 -17.04
N GLN A 293 -21.26 21.76 -17.81
CA GLN A 293 -22.50 22.48 -18.12
C GLN A 293 -22.53 22.90 -19.58
N THR A 294 -23.58 22.54 -20.33
CA THR A 294 -23.77 22.93 -21.76
C THR A 294 -22.56 22.64 -22.65
N GLY A 295 -21.81 21.57 -22.37
CA GLY A 295 -20.59 21.20 -23.09
C GLY A 295 -19.34 22.01 -22.74
N GLN A 296 -19.39 22.92 -21.77
CA GLN A 296 -18.21 23.53 -21.16
C GLN A 296 -17.85 22.81 -19.86
N GLN A 297 -16.56 22.55 -19.67
CA GLN A 297 -16.02 21.98 -18.45
C GLN A 297 -15.31 23.05 -17.65
N ARG A 298 -15.48 23.02 -16.33
CA ARG A 298 -14.77 23.90 -15.41
C ARG A 298 -14.15 23.07 -14.32
N LEU A 299 -12.97 23.49 -13.89
CA LEU A 299 -12.23 22.87 -12.82
C LEU A 299 -11.87 23.93 -11.78
N LEU A 300 -11.87 23.53 -10.52
CA LEU A 300 -11.46 24.40 -9.43
C LEU A 300 -10.43 23.69 -8.57
N GLU A 301 -9.36 24.41 -8.25
CA GLU A 301 -8.35 24.01 -7.28
C GLU A 301 -8.40 25.01 -6.12
N LEU A 302 -8.55 24.51 -4.90
CA LEU A 302 -8.60 25.33 -3.69
C LEU A 302 -7.22 25.36 -3.02
N LYS A 303 -6.85 26.52 -2.49
CA LYS A 303 -5.64 26.72 -1.67
C LYS A 303 -5.98 27.55 -0.44
N THR A 304 -5.52 27.12 0.73
CA THR A 304 -5.77 27.82 1.99
C THR A 304 -4.79 28.95 2.31
N GLY A 305 -3.70 29.08 1.53
CA GLY A 305 -2.82 30.24 1.61
C GLY A 305 -3.39 31.49 0.92
N GLY A 306 -2.64 32.59 0.95
CA GLY A 306 -2.88 33.77 0.10
C GLY A 306 -2.10 33.72 -1.22
N ALA A 307 -2.53 34.50 -2.22
CA ALA A 307 -1.78 34.71 -3.45
C ALA A 307 -0.60 35.68 -3.24
N SER A 308 0.30 35.76 -4.22
CA SER A 308 1.44 36.70 -4.20
C SER A 308 1.06 37.99 -4.94
N GLY A 309 0.26 38.84 -4.30
CA GLY A 309 -0.25 40.09 -4.91
C GLY A 309 -1.35 39.82 -5.93
N GLU A 310 -1.27 40.45 -7.11
CA GLU A 310 -2.26 40.32 -8.19
C GLU A 310 -2.12 39.04 -9.03
N LEU A 311 -1.13 38.19 -8.73
CA LEU A 311 -0.88 36.96 -9.47
C LEU A 311 -0.91 35.73 -8.55
N PRO A 312 -1.38 34.58 -9.05
CA PRO A 312 -1.31 33.33 -8.31
C PRO A 312 0.14 32.89 -8.12
N LYS A 313 0.40 32.16 -7.04
CA LYS A 313 1.71 31.52 -6.83
C LYS A 313 2.03 30.57 -7.99
N ARG A 314 3.31 30.53 -8.36
CA ARG A 314 3.78 29.82 -9.56
C ARG A 314 3.56 28.31 -9.49
N ASP A 315 3.92 27.71 -8.36
CA ASP A 315 3.73 26.28 -8.07
C ASP A 315 2.25 25.88 -8.12
N HIS A 316 1.35 26.69 -7.56
CA HIS A 316 -0.09 26.43 -7.63
C HIS A 316 -0.63 26.56 -9.06
N ARG A 317 -0.17 27.56 -9.82
CA ARG A 317 -0.50 27.68 -11.24
C ARG A 317 -0.01 26.46 -12.03
N TRP A 318 1.16 25.94 -11.68
CA TRP A 318 1.73 24.75 -12.31
C TRP A 318 0.85 23.50 -12.11
N GLN A 319 0.33 23.32 -10.89
CA GLN A 319 -0.61 22.23 -10.58
C GLN A 319 -1.86 22.30 -11.49
N VAL A 320 -2.44 23.49 -11.64
CA VAL A 320 -3.60 23.73 -12.49
C VAL A 320 -3.33 23.46 -13.97
N LEU A 321 -2.14 23.82 -14.46
CA LEU A 321 -1.70 23.48 -15.82
C LEU A 321 -1.54 21.96 -16.01
N GLY A 322 -1.12 21.23 -14.98
CA GLY A 322 -1.10 19.77 -14.97
C GLY A 322 -2.50 19.16 -15.12
N TYR A 323 -3.50 19.70 -14.43
CA TYR A 323 -4.89 19.23 -14.58
C TYR A 323 -5.45 19.51 -15.98
N HIS A 324 -5.11 20.65 -16.59
CA HIS A 324 -5.42 20.91 -17.99
C HIS A 324 -4.81 19.86 -18.92
N ALA A 325 -3.57 19.44 -18.67
CA ALA A 325 -2.93 18.40 -19.46
C ALA A 325 -3.64 17.04 -19.31
N LEU A 326 -4.06 16.65 -18.09
CA LEU A 326 -4.84 15.43 -17.85
C LEU A 326 -6.16 15.45 -18.62
N LEU A 327 -6.89 16.56 -18.55
CA LEU A 327 -8.16 16.70 -19.26
C LEU A 327 -7.95 16.66 -20.76
N ALA A 328 -6.96 17.37 -21.31
CA ALA A 328 -6.70 17.40 -22.76
C ALA A 328 -6.59 15.99 -23.40
N VAL A 329 -6.13 15.00 -22.64
CA VAL A 329 -5.98 13.60 -23.08
C VAL A 329 -7.31 12.85 -23.17
N ARG A 330 -8.36 13.21 -22.41
CA ARG A 330 -9.65 12.48 -22.38
C ARG A 330 -10.55 12.65 -23.63
N ARG A 331 -10.00 13.20 -24.72
CA ARG A 331 -10.55 13.18 -26.11
C ARG A 331 -11.99 13.62 -26.32
N GLN A 332 -12.52 14.55 -25.52
CA GLN A 332 -13.73 15.27 -25.92
C GLN A 332 -13.33 16.49 -26.75
N SER A 333 -13.74 16.53 -28.02
CA SER A 333 -13.51 17.64 -28.97
C SER A 333 -14.01 19.01 -28.45
N LYS A 334 -14.84 19.00 -27.40
CA LYS A 334 -15.34 20.17 -26.65
C LYS A 334 -14.38 20.71 -25.56
N MET A 335 -13.26 20.04 -25.25
CA MET A 335 -12.31 20.45 -24.20
C MET A 335 -11.42 21.66 -24.54
N LYS A 336 -11.57 22.26 -25.73
CA LYS A 336 -10.83 23.47 -26.17
C LYS A 336 -11.02 24.70 -25.26
N ARG A 337 -11.92 24.64 -24.27
CA ARG A 337 -12.33 25.76 -23.40
C ARG A 337 -12.54 25.35 -21.94
N ALA A 338 -11.83 24.34 -21.44
CA ALA A 338 -11.84 24.09 -20.00
C ALA A 338 -11.39 25.37 -19.28
N PHE A 339 -12.19 25.88 -18.35
CA PHE A 339 -11.82 27.04 -17.54
C PHE A 339 -11.40 26.55 -16.16
N ALA A 340 -10.14 26.81 -15.82
CA ALA A 340 -9.64 26.51 -14.49
C ALA A 340 -9.70 27.73 -13.59
N THR A 341 -10.21 27.55 -12.39
CA THR A 341 -10.22 28.55 -11.33
C THR A 341 -9.28 28.10 -10.23
N LEU A 342 -8.29 28.92 -9.92
CA LEU A 342 -7.46 28.74 -8.73
C LEU A 342 -8.02 29.67 -7.65
N LEU A 343 -8.54 29.08 -6.57
CA LEU A 343 -9.22 29.79 -5.49
C LEU A 343 -8.35 29.81 -4.23
N TYR A 344 -8.13 31.00 -3.67
CA TYR A 344 -7.40 31.19 -2.43
C TYR A 344 -8.34 31.66 -1.32
N SER A 345 -8.46 30.88 -0.24
CA SER A 345 -9.27 31.25 0.92
C SER A 345 -8.50 32.06 1.97
N GLY A 346 -7.18 32.26 1.80
CA GLY A 346 -6.33 32.87 2.82
C GLY A 346 -6.44 34.39 2.99
N THR A 347 -7.28 35.08 2.21
CA THR A 347 -7.53 36.52 2.38
C THR A 347 -8.83 36.70 3.16
N PRO A 348 -8.78 37.22 4.40
CA PRO A 348 -9.99 37.41 5.21
C PRO A 348 -11.00 38.30 4.51
N GLY A 349 -12.29 37.96 4.62
CA GLY A 349 -13.34 38.78 4.01
C GLY A 349 -13.64 38.44 2.55
N LYS A 350 -12.65 37.94 1.79
CA LYS A 350 -12.76 37.79 0.32
C LYS A 350 -11.81 36.75 -0.23
N ALA A 351 -12.33 35.60 -0.68
CA ALA A 351 -11.52 34.65 -1.42
C ALA A 351 -11.05 35.24 -2.77
N GLN A 352 -9.80 34.97 -3.15
CA GLN A 352 -9.24 35.44 -4.42
C GLN A 352 -9.33 34.33 -5.46
N SER A 353 -9.99 34.59 -6.59
CA SER A 353 -10.10 33.65 -7.70
C SER A 353 -9.25 34.10 -8.90
N PHE A 354 -8.56 33.16 -9.53
CA PHE A 354 -7.76 33.41 -10.73
C PHE A 354 -8.15 32.44 -11.84
N GLY A 355 -8.56 32.97 -12.99
CA GLY A 355 -8.79 32.17 -14.19
C GLY A 355 -7.47 31.77 -14.86
N ILE A 356 -7.20 30.47 -14.91
CA ILE A 356 -6.01 29.90 -15.57
C ILE A 356 -6.43 29.26 -16.88
N ARG A 357 -5.88 29.79 -17.99
CA ARG A 357 -6.01 29.19 -19.32
C ARG A 357 -4.70 28.52 -19.70
N ALA A 358 -4.77 27.27 -20.13
CA ALA A 358 -3.60 26.55 -20.64
C ALA A 358 -3.45 26.78 -22.16
N THR A 359 -2.25 27.14 -22.57
CA THR A 359 -1.80 27.14 -23.95
C THR A 359 -1.09 25.82 -24.27
N ILE A 360 -0.95 25.46 -25.56
CA ILE A 360 -0.16 24.28 -25.95
C ILE A 360 1.27 24.34 -25.42
N ARG A 361 1.87 25.53 -25.40
CA ARG A 361 3.20 25.78 -24.84
C ARG A 361 3.28 25.43 -23.36
N GLU A 362 2.25 25.69 -22.57
CA GLU A 362 2.23 25.32 -21.15
C GLU A 362 2.09 23.81 -20.97
N ILE A 363 1.23 23.15 -21.77
CA ILE A 363 1.10 21.69 -21.77
C ILE A 363 2.44 21.02 -22.11
N GLN A 364 3.17 21.55 -23.10
CA GLN A 364 4.51 21.06 -23.46
C GLN A 364 5.52 21.21 -22.33
N ARG A 365 5.53 22.34 -21.61
CA ARG A 365 6.47 22.55 -20.49
C ARG A 365 6.14 21.66 -19.29
N VAL A 366 4.85 21.41 -19.03
CA VAL A 366 4.41 20.41 -18.04
C VAL A 366 4.96 19.03 -18.41
N ASN A 367 4.81 18.62 -19.67
CA ASN A 367 5.33 17.35 -20.18
C ASN A 367 6.87 17.28 -20.13
N GLU A 368 7.60 18.33 -20.52
CA GLU A 368 9.07 18.36 -20.46
C GLU A 368 9.56 18.22 -19.00
N THR A 369 8.93 18.94 -18.06
CA THR A 369 9.22 18.84 -16.63
C THR A 369 8.95 17.43 -16.12
N ARG A 370 7.81 16.84 -16.51
CA ARG A 370 7.43 15.47 -16.18
C ARG A 370 8.48 14.46 -16.69
N ASN A 371 8.95 14.59 -17.92
CA ASN A 371 10.00 13.70 -18.46
C ASN A 371 11.31 13.79 -17.67
N ILE A 372 11.71 14.98 -17.21
CA ILE A 372 12.90 15.15 -16.37
C ILE A 372 12.70 14.45 -15.02
N LEU A 373 11.52 14.57 -14.41
CA LEU A 373 11.22 13.86 -13.16
C LEU A 373 11.18 12.34 -13.35
N ILE A 374 10.67 11.85 -14.48
CA ILE A 374 10.74 10.44 -14.85
C ILE A 374 12.19 9.97 -14.97
N LEU A 375 13.07 10.73 -15.63
CA LEU A 375 14.49 10.39 -15.66
C LEU A 375 15.06 10.28 -14.24
N ASN A 376 14.72 11.22 -13.36
CA ASN A 376 15.13 11.14 -11.95
C ASN A 376 14.56 9.90 -11.24
N ARG A 377 13.29 9.58 -11.47
CA ARG A 377 12.60 8.42 -10.89
C ARG A 377 13.22 7.11 -11.34
N VAL A 378 13.42 6.95 -12.64
CA VAL A 378 14.01 5.76 -13.22
C VAL A 378 15.44 5.66 -12.74
N THR A 379 16.32 6.63 -12.99
CA THR A 379 17.74 6.47 -12.64
C THR A 379 18.02 6.47 -11.14
N GLY A 380 17.10 6.96 -10.31
CA GLY A 380 17.34 7.20 -8.89
C GLY A 380 18.36 8.32 -8.63
N ILE A 381 18.74 9.07 -9.67
CA ILE A 381 19.77 10.13 -9.65
C ILE A 381 19.08 11.44 -10.08
N PRO A 382 19.20 12.53 -9.32
CA PRO A 382 18.56 13.78 -9.65
C PRO A 382 19.34 14.57 -10.70
N SER A 383 18.70 15.59 -11.28
CA SER A 383 19.37 16.62 -12.08
C SER A 383 20.51 17.32 -11.32
N LEU A 384 21.42 17.93 -12.07
CA LEU A 384 22.46 18.80 -11.51
C LEU A 384 21.82 19.95 -10.71
N PRO A 385 22.45 20.44 -9.64
CA PRO A 385 21.96 21.58 -8.87
C PRO A 385 21.69 22.80 -9.76
N PRO A 386 20.62 23.59 -9.50
CA PRO A 386 20.24 24.71 -10.36
C PRO A 386 21.12 25.96 -10.18
N GLY A 387 22.23 25.86 -9.43
CA GLY A 387 23.21 26.90 -9.20
C GLY A 387 23.11 27.59 -7.83
N PRO A 388 24.16 28.32 -7.42
CA PRO A 388 24.35 28.77 -6.04
C PRO A 388 23.32 29.78 -5.57
N SER A 389 22.79 30.64 -6.45
CA SER A 389 21.77 31.63 -6.09
C SER A 389 20.43 31.01 -5.69
N ARG A 390 20.05 29.89 -6.31
CA ARG A 390 18.83 29.13 -5.96
C ARG A 390 19.10 28.16 -4.81
N CYS A 391 20.25 27.47 -4.81
CA CYS A 391 20.59 26.55 -3.74
C CYS A 391 20.68 27.24 -2.37
N SER A 392 21.27 28.43 -2.31
CA SER A 392 21.41 29.20 -1.05
C SER A 392 20.07 29.66 -0.44
N LYS A 393 18.97 29.65 -1.22
CA LYS A 393 17.61 30.01 -0.77
C LYS A 393 16.68 28.80 -0.65
N CYS A 394 17.21 27.60 -0.86
CA CYS A 394 16.41 26.38 -0.84
C CYS A 394 16.12 25.92 0.59
N ALA A 395 14.84 25.76 0.94
CA ALA A 395 14.43 25.24 2.24
C ALA A 395 14.92 23.80 2.51
N MET A 396 15.28 23.05 1.47
CA MET A 396 15.78 21.67 1.56
C MET A 396 17.31 21.57 1.43
N LEU A 397 18.05 22.67 1.56
CA LEU A 397 19.49 22.69 1.30
C LEU A 397 20.26 21.66 2.14
N GLU A 398 20.03 21.64 3.45
CA GLU A 398 20.70 20.74 4.39
C GLU A 398 20.43 19.28 4.04
N HIS A 399 19.15 18.90 3.92
CA HIS A 399 18.79 17.55 3.51
C HIS A 399 19.35 17.18 2.12
N CYS A 400 19.39 18.13 1.19
CA CYS A 400 20.00 17.93 -0.12
C CYS A 400 21.50 17.65 0.00
N GLN A 401 22.22 18.34 0.88
CA GLN A 401 23.65 18.06 1.13
C GLN A 401 23.84 16.67 1.74
N THR A 402 23.06 16.31 2.77
CA THR A 402 23.13 15.01 3.44
C THR A 402 22.89 13.87 2.46
N VAL A 403 21.78 13.91 1.71
CA VAL A 403 21.46 12.85 0.72
C VAL A 403 22.48 12.82 -0.40
N SER A 404 23.01 13.97 -0.83
CA SER A 404 24.07 14.00 -1.85
C SER A 404 25.34 13.31 -1.38
N GLY A 405 25.70 13.47 -0.10
CA GLY A 405 26.84 12.77 0.51
C GLY A 405 26.61 11.26 0.65
N LEU A 406 25.38 10.83 0.91
CA LEU A 406 25.03 9.41 1.07
C LEU A 406 24.93 8.65 -0.26
N LEU A 407 24.47 9.32 -1.33
CA LEU A 407 24.20 8.71 -2.65
C LEU A 407 25.15 9.18 -3.76
N HIS A 408 26.27 9.80 -3.40
CA HIS A 408 27.24 10.34 -4.36
C HIS A 408 26.64 11.30 -5.41
N TRP A 409 25.54 11.98 -5.09
CA TRP A 409 25.00 13.01 -5.98
C TRP A 409 25.92 14.22 -5.98
N GLN A 410 25.92 14.99 -7.08
CA GLN A 410 26.60 16.27 -7.08
C GLN A 410 26.02 17.16 -5.96
N PRO A 411 26.86 17.68 -5.05
CA PRO A 411 26.41 18.51 -3.95
C PRO A 411 25.96 19.89 -4.45
N PRO A 412 25.02 20.56 -3.76
CA PRO A 412 24.62 21.92 -4.10
C PRO A 412 25.78 22.91 -3.86
N GLU A 413 26.03 23.78 -4.83
CA GLU A 413 27.00 24.88 -4.71
C GLU A 413 26.39 26.04 -3.90
N LEU A 414 27.21 26.73 -3.08
CA LEU A 414 26.80 27.88 -2.27
C LEU A 414 27.48 29.15 -2.76
N GLN A 415 26.82 30.31 -2.60
CA GLN A 415 27.47 31.59 -2.87
C GLN A 415 28.57 31.80 -1.81
N ALA A 416 29.82 31.98 -2.26
CA ALA A 416 30.89 32.45 -1.38
C ALA A 416 30.49 33.82 -0.84
N GLN A 417 30.39 33.96 0.49
CA GLN A 417 30.25 35.27 1.11
C GLN A 417 31.57 36.02 0.87
N THR A 418 31.57 36.95 -0.07
CA THR A 418 32.67 37.90 -0.25
C THR A 418 32.80 38.71 1.03
N ALA A 419 33.81 38.39 1.84
CA ALA A 419 34.32 39.30 2.84
C ALA A 419 34.72 40.59 2.13
N LEU A 420 34.03 41.69 2.43
CA LEU A 420 34.43 43.04 2.05
C LEU A 420 35.72 43.35 2.81
N THR A 421 36.87 43.02 2.23
CA THR A 421 38.16 43.57 2.65
C THR A 421 38.22 45.00 2.12
N THR A 422 38.03 45.96 3.01
CA THR A 422 38.57 47.31 2.82
C THR A 422 40.05 47.23 3.17
N ASP A 423 40.89 47.63 2.22
CA ASP A 423 42.33 47.78 2.36
C ASP A 423 42.65 48.83 3.43
N GLU A 424 43.34 48.45 4.50
CA GLU A 424 44.46 49.23 5.06
C GLU A 424 45.47 48.26 5.69
N ALA A 425 46.73 48.44 5.28
CA ALA A 425 47.87 47.62 5.66
C ALA A 425 48.50 48.09 6.98
N THR A 426 48.80 47.14 7.88
CA THR A 426 50.01 47.16 8.72
C THR A 426 50.39 45.73 9.10
N ASP A 427 51.67 45.40 8.88
CA ASP A 427 52.36 44.20 9.34
C ASP A 427 52.24 43.99 10.86
N GLU A 428 52.02 42.74 11.28
CA GLU A 428 52.90 41.96 12.17
C GLU A 428 52.16 40.77 12.82
N GLN A 429 52.81 39.61 12.74
CA GLN A 429 52.76 38.45 13.64
C GLN A 429 51.60 37.44 13.56
N GLU A 430 52.02 36.27 13.09
CA GLU A 430 51.55 34.91 13.27
C GLU A 430 50.59 34.63 14.44
N GLY A 431 49.52 33.88 14.13
CA GLY A 431 48.83 33.02 15.09
C GLY A 431 47.39 33.38 15.43
N MET A 432 46.44 33.24 14.48
CA MET A 432 45.05 32.94 14.83
C MET A 432 44.27 32.41 13.62
N GLN A 433 44.10 31.10 13.51
CA GLN A 433 43.05 30.50 12.68
C GLN A 433 41.70 30.96 13.26
N LYS A 434 41.08 31.98 12.64
CA LYS A 434 39.69 32.33 12.94
C LYS A 434 38.79 31.24 12.34
N SER A 435 38.26 30.44 13.25
CA SER A 435 37.30 29.36 13.08
C SER A 435 36.17 29.73 12.13
N ILE A 436 36.02 28.91 11.08
CA ILE A 436 34.72 28.58 10.50
C ILE A 436 33.81 28.21 11.67
N HIS A 437 32.63 28.84 11.78
CA HIS A 437 31.62 28.48 12.78
C HIS A 437 31.40 26.95 12.78
N PRO A 438 31.79 26.22 13.84
CA PRO A 438 31.78 24.77 13.86
C PRO A 438 30.51 24.23 14.51
N GLU A 439 29.33 24.73 14.13
CA GLU A 439 28.10 24.28 14.79
C GLU A 439 27.34 23.17 14.06
N PHE A 440 27.44 23.00 12.73
CA PHE A 440 26.78 21.86 12.09
C PHE A 440 27.55 21.37 10.86
N ALA A 441 28.63 20.63 11.08
CA ALA A 441 29.09 19.69 10.06
C ALA A 441 28.12 18.49 10.09
N PRO A 442 27.51 18.08 8.96
CA PRO A 442 26.71 16.86 8.94
C PRO A 442 27.55 15.71 9.49
N PRO A 443 26.98 14.78 10.28
CA PRO A 443 27.73 13.67 10.84
C PRO A 443 28.53 13.00 9.73
N VAL A 444 29.84 12.84 9.93
CA VAL A 444 30.73 12.22 8.95
C VAL A 444 30.29 10.78 8.79
N SER A 445 29.45 10.51 7.79
CA SER A 445 28.97 9.18 7.48
C SER A 445 30.15 8.27 7.19
N THR A 446 30.22 7.12 7.87
CA THR A 446 31.27 6.14 7.59
C THR A 446 31.06 5.55 6.19
N SER A 447 32.11 5.00 5.58
CA SER A 447 31.98 4.30 4.29
C SER A 447 30.96 3.17 4.35
N SER A 448 30.82 2.52 5.51
CA SER A 448 29.84 1.46 5.72
C SER A 448 28.39 1.96 5.76
N ASP A 449 28.14 3.13 6.35
CA ASP A 449 26.77 3.66 6.45
C ASP A 449 26.26 4.12 5.09
N ARG A 450 27.17 4.67 4.27
CA ARG A 450 26.90 4.99 2.86
C ARG A 450 26.55 3.72 2.08
N ALA A 451 27.36 2.66 2.21
CA ALA A 451 27.11 1.40 1.52
C ALA A 451 25.75 0.77 1.92
N PHE A 452 25.38 0.83 3.20
CA PHE A 452 24.06 0.38 3.67
C PHE A 452 22.93 1.18 3.03
N PHE A 453 23.02 2.52 3.09
CA PHE A 453 22.00 3.41 2.54
C PHE A 453 21.87 3.24 1.02
N GLU A 454 22.98 3.23 0.30
CA GLU A 454 23.03 3.07 -1.16
C GLU A 454 22.44 1.72 -1.60
N LYS A 455 22.82 0.62 -0.94
CA LYS A 455 22.28 -0.72 -1.21
C LYS A 455 20.77 -0.72 -1.13
N TYR A 456 20.21 -0.35 0.02
CA TYR A 456 18.75 -0.43 0.21
C TYR A 456 18.00 0.65 -0.57
N TYR A 457 18.58 1.81 -0.83
CA TYR A 457 18.01 2.80 -1.74
C TYR A 457 17.86 2.22 -3.15
N ARG A 458 18.92 1.62 -3.71
CA ARG A 458 18.88 0.97 -5.03
C ARG A 458 17.84 -0.15 -5.08
N LEU A 459 17.86 -1.06 -4.11
CA LEU A 459 16.92 -2.19 -4.06
C LEU A 459 15.46 -1.73 -3.96
N LEU A 460 15.19 -0.70 -3.17
CA LEU A 460 13.86 -0.10 -3.11
C LEU A 460 13.49 0.57 -4.44
N GLN A 461 14.40 1.24 -5.16
CA GLN A 461 14.06 1.74 -6.50
C GLN A 461 13.66 0.60 -7.47
N ILE A 462 14.37 -0.53 -7.45
CA ILE A 462 14.04 -1.70 -8.27
C ILE A 462 12.64 -2.24 -7.91
N GLU A 463 12.36 -2.39 -6.61
CA GLU A 463 11.05 -2.84 -6.12
C GLU A 463 9.92 -1.86 -6.48
N GLY A 464 10.19 -0.55 -6.36
CA GLY A 464 9.24 0.50 -6.74
C GLY A 464 8.89 0.44 -8.22
N ARG A 465 9.88 0.19 -9.10
CA ARG A 465 9.63 0.01 -10.55
C ARG A 465 8.79 -1.24 -10.83
N ALA A 466 9.03 -2.35 -10.12
CA ALA A 466 8.21 -3.55 -10.26
C ALA A 466 6.74 -3.29 -9.87
N GLY A 467 6.52 -2.52 -8.79
CA GLY A 467 5.18 -2.07 -8.40
C GLY A 467 4.51 -1.18 -9.46
N GLU A 468 5.26 -0.24 -10.05
CA GLU A 468 4.77 0.61 -11.15
C GLU A 468 4.39 -0.22 -12.40
N GLN A 469 5.19 -1.21 -12.77
CA GLN A 469 4.90 -2.12 -13.87
C GLN A 469 3.66 -2.99 -13.62
N GLN A 470 3.45 -3.42 -12.37
CA GLN A 470 2.25 -4.15 -11.96
C GLN A 470 1.01 -3.24 -12.05
N GLN A 471 1.12 -1.99 -11.58
CA GLN A 471 0.04 -1.01 -11.68
C GLN A 471 -0.28 -0.68 -13.15
N ALA A 472 0.73 -0.61 -14.02
CA ALA A 472 0.54 -0.32 -15.44
C ALA A 472 -0.30 -1.37 -16.18
N GLN A 473 -0.38 -2.60 -15.65
CA GLN A 473 -1.28 -3.62 -16.21
C GLN A 473 -2.75 -3.16 -16.21
N LEU A 474 -3.13 -2.21 -15.34
CA LEU A 474 -4.47 -1.61 -15.34
C LEU A 474 -4.84 -0.97 -16.68
N TRP A 475 -3.92 -0.35 -17.41
CA TRP A 475 -4.21 0.27 -18.72
C TRP A 475 -3.55 -0.43 -19.90
N LEU A 476 -2.57 -1.31 -19.65
CA LEU A 476 -1.96 -2.12 -20.69
C LEU A 476 -2.75 -3.39 -21.02
N GLN A 477 -3.60 -3.87 -20.09
CA GLN A 477 -4.37 -5.10 -20.30
C GLN A 477 -5.86 -4.82 -20.48
N PRO A 478 -6.52 -5.50 -21.45
CA PRO A 478 -7.97 -5.52 -21.55
C PRO A 478 -8.62 -6.02 -20.27
N VAL A 479 -9.81 -5.49 -19.95
CA VAL A 479 -10.58 -5.84 -18.75
C VAL A 479 -10.75 -7.36 -18.61
N GLN A 480 -11.06 -8.05 -19.71
CA GLN A 480 -11.25 -9.50 -19.73
C GLN A 480 -10.02 -10.28 -19.22
N GLN A 481 -8.81 -9.87 -19.61
CA GLN A 481 -7.58 -10.49 -19.12
C GLN A 481 -7.34 -10.19 -17.63
N ARG A 482 -7.73 -8.99 -17.16
CA ARG A 482 -7.65 -8.63 -15.74
C ARG A 482 -8.62 -9.46 -14.89
N LEU A 483 -9.81 -9.75 -15.41
CA LEU A 483 -10.77 -10.67 -14.77
C LEU A 483 -10.23 -12.09 -14.68
N GLU A 484 -9.64 -12.62 -15.76
CA GLU A 484 -9.03 -13.95 -15.80
C GLU A 484 -7.84 -14.10 -14.86
N ARG A 485 -7.02 -13.04 -14.73
CA ARG A 485 -5.93 -12.95 -13.75
C ARG A 485 -6.42 -12.74 -12.33
N GLY A 486 -7.68 -12.33 -12.16
CA GLY A 486 -8.28 -12.01 -10.88
C GLY A 486 -7.86 -10.64 -10.32
N SER A 487 -7.32 -9.72 -11.11
CA SER A 487 -7.04 -8.36 -10.63
C SER A 487 -8.27 -7.43 -10.71
N ALA A 488 -9.41 -7.92 -11.20
CA ALA A 488 -10.64 -7.16 -11.37
C ALA A 488 -11.90 -7.97 -11.01
N ILE A 489 -13.03 -7.27 -10.78
CA ILE A 489 -14.38 -7.82 -10.59
C ILE A 489 -15.36 -6.99 -11.43
N GLN A 490 -16.18 -7.67 -12.23
CA GLN A 490 -17.29 -7.06 -13.00
C GLN A 490 -18.64 -7.66 -12.57
N GLY A 491 -19.75 -7.16 -13.12
CA GLY A 491 -21.09 -7.68 -12.87
C GLY A 491 -21.65 -7.27 -11.51
N LEU A 492 -21.26 -6.07 -11.05
CA LEU A 492 -21.66 -5.53 -9.76
C LEU A 492 -23.14 -5.12 -9.79
N GLN A 493 -23.92 -5.64 -8.85
CA GLN A 493 -25.30 -5.24 -8.62
C GLN A 493 -25.41 -4.65 -7.21
N LEU A 494 -25.74 -3.37 -7.11
CA LEU A 494 -25.83 -2.68 -5.81
C LEU A 494 -26.96 -3.27 -4.96
N LEU A 495 -26.64 -3.68 -3.74
CA LEU A 495 -27.56 -4.21 -2.74
C LEU A 495 -27.92 -3.11 -1.74
N GLY A 496 -29.15 -2.62 -1.83
CA GLY A 496 -29.66 -1.54 -0.98
C GLY A 496 -29.07 -0.17 -1.33
N SER A 497 -29.39 0.82 -0.50
CA SER A 497 -28.85 2.18 -0.66
C SER A 497 -27.46 2.29 -0.03
N PRO A 498 -26.55 3.10 -0.62
CA PRO A 498 -25.27 3.40 0.01
C PRO A 498 -25.44 3.94 1.43
N VAL A 499 -24.63 3.45 2.37
CA VAL A 499 -24.68 3.85 3.78
C VAL A 499 -23.61 4.90 4.03
N ILE A 500 -24.01 6.06 4.58
CA ILE A 500 -23.07 7.10 5.00
C ILE A 500 -22.33 6.62 6.26
N GLN A 501 -21.01 6.73 6.25
CA GLN A 501 -20.14 6.59 7.41
C GLN A 501 -19.47 7.93 7.70
N SER A 502 -18.84 8.08 8.86
CA SER A 502 -18.26 9.36 9.32
C SER A 502 -17.28 10.01 8.33
N ASP A 503 -16.62 9.22 7.48
CA ASP A 503 -15.59 9.67 6.54
C ASP A 503 -15.85 9.29 5.06
N GLY A 504 -17.02 8.73 4.72
CA GLY A 504 -17.30 8.25 3.36
C GLY A 504 -18.57 7.42 3.21
N TRP A 505 -18.58 6.53 2.22
CA TRP A 505 -19.72 5.71 1.81
C TRP A 505 -19.37 4.23 1.83
N SER A 506 -20.28 3.42 2.37
CA SER A 506 -20.22 1.97 2.28
C SER A 506 -21.21 1.48 1.23
N LEU A 507 -20.71 0.82 0.18
CA LEU A 507 -21.50 0.22 -0.89
C LEU A 507 -21.37 -1.30 -0.82
N THR A 508 -22.50 -2.01 -0.87
CA THR A 508 -22.52 -3.47 -0.90
C THR A 508 -23.05 -3.94 -2.24
N PHE A 509 -22.37 -4.89 -2.86
CA PHE A 509 -22.69 -5.44 -4.17
C PHE A 509 -22.93 -6.94 -4.10
N SER A 510 -23.87 -7.42 -4.91
CA SER A 510 -23.96 -8.80 -5.37
C SER A 510 -23.11 -8.93 -6.64
N CYS A 511 -22.26 -9.94 -6.72
CA CYS A 511 -21.43 -10.21 -7.90
C CYS A 511 -20.88 -11.63 -7.89
N THR A 512 -20.54 -12.18 -9.06
CA THR A 512 -19.76 -13.44 -9.13
C THR A 512 -18.28 -13.12 -9.03
N ASN A 513 -17.71 -13.28 -7.84
CA ASN A 513 -16.32 -12.92 -7.58
C ASN A 513 -15.38 -14.13 -7.71
N THR A 514 -14.51 -14.09 -8.72
CA THR A 514 -13.41 -15.04 -8.93
C THR A 514 -12.03 -14.40 -8.75
N SER A 515 -12.00 -13.16 -8.26
CA SER A 515 -10.79 -12.34 -8.22
C SER A 515 -9.80 -12.74 -7.12
N GLU A 516 -8.59 -12.22 -7.26
CA GLU A 516 -7.53 -12.16 -6.29
C GLU A 516 -7.53 -10.87 -5.45
N LEU A 517 -8.69 -10.22 -5.27
CA LEU A 517 -8.89 -9.11 -4.34
C LEU A 517 -9.24 -9.59 -2.93
N ARG A 518 -8.82 -8.87 -1.90
CA ARG A 518 -9.08 -9.18 -0.46
C ARG A 518 -9.57 -7.95 0.30
N GLU A 519 -10.11 -8.18 1.49
CA GLU A 519 -10.37 -7.11 2.46
C GLU A 519 -9.09 -6.33 2.76
N GLY A 520 -9.22 -5.02 2.82
CA GLY A 520 -8.12 -4.08 2.97
C GLY A 520 -7.41 -3.75 1.67
N ASP A 521 -7.69 -4.42 0.54
CA ASP A 521 -7.12 -4.01 -0.74
C ASP A 521 -7.72 -2.67 -1.18
N GLU A 522 -6.83 -1.80 -1.65
CA GLU A 522 -7.19 -0.55 -2.32
C GLU A 522 -7.64 -0.86 -3.75
N ILE A 523 -8.74 -0.24 -4.16
CA ILE A 523 -9.39 -0.49 -5.44
C ILE A 523 -9.78 0.81 -6.13
N LEU A 524 -9.91 0.73 -7.46
CA LEU A 524 -10.65 1.69 -8.25
C LEU A 524 -12.01 1.09 -8.58
N LEU A 525 -13.06 1.77 -8.18
CA LEU A 525 -14.42 1.49 -8.59
C LEU A 525 -14.76 2.43 -9.75
N SER A 526 -15.10 1.87 -10.90
CA SER A 526 -15.38 2.62 -12.12
C SER A 526 -16.72 2.24 -12.77
N ASP A 527 -17.15 3.07 -13.71
CA ASP A 527 -18.34 2.86 -14.56
C ASP A 527 -18.11 1.88 -15.73
N GLY A 528 -17.04 1.09 -15.66
CA GLY A 528 -16.64 0.15 -16.70
C GLY A 528 -15.33 0.54 -17.38
N SER A 529 -14.91 1.82 -17.28
CA SER A 529 -13.61 2.26 -17.78
C SER A 529 -12.82 3.03 -16.72
N PRO A 530 -11.74 2.46 -16.16
CA PRO A 530 -10.93 3.16 -15.14
C PRO A 530 -10.13 4.35 -15.70
N ILE A 531 -9.98 4.46 -17.03
CA ILE A 531 -9.16 5.50 -17.68
C ILE A 531 -10.01 6.62 -18.25
N THR A 532 -11.06 6.30 -19.00
CA THR A 532 -11.90 7.30 -19.68
C THR A 532 -13.19 7.61 -18.94
N GLY A 533 -13.63 6.72 -18.04
CA GLY A 533 -14.89 6.81 -17.32
C GLY A 533 -14.80 7.52 -15.97
N GLU A 534 -15.89 7.43 -15.22
CA GLU A 534 -15.96 7.81 -13.81
C GLU A 534 -15.21 6.80 -12.96
N VAL A 535 -14.41 7.29 -12.02
CA VAL A 535 -13.63 6.45 -11.13
C VAL A 535 -13.53 7.06 -9.73
N VAL A 536 -13.71 6.23 -8.72
CA VAL A 536 -13.49 6.56 -7.32
C VAL A 536 -12.52 5.55 -6.71
N SER A 537 -11.59 6.04 -5.89
CA SER A 537 -10.73 5.17 -5.07
C SER A 537 -11.49 4.70 -3.84
N GLY A 538 -11.30 3.45 -3.46
CA GLY A 538 -11.88 2.88 -2.25
C GLY A 538 -11.06 1.73 -1.68
N THR A 539 -11.59 1.13 -0.62
CA THR A 539 -10.99 -0.02 0.04
C THR A 539 -12.06 -1.10 0.21
N ILE A 540 -11.70 -2.36 0.00
CA ILE A 540 -12.61 -3.48 0.27
C ILE A 540 -12.74 -3.68 1.78
N THR A 541 -13.97 -3.62 2.31
CA THR A 541 -14.22 -3.81 3.75
C THR A 541 -14.71 -5.21 4.08
N ALA A 542 -15.43 -5.86 3.16
CA ALA A 542 -15.84 -7.25 3.27
C ALA A 542 -15.86 -7.89 1.88
N ILE A 543 -15.43 -9.14 1.74
CA ILE A 543 -15.46 -9.84 0.44
C ILE A 543 -15.78 -11.32 0.57
N SER A 544 -16.60 -11.81 -0.36
CA SER A 544 -16.96 -13.21 -0.51
C SER A 544 -17.08 -13.57 -2.01
N ALA A 545 -17.52 -14.80 -2.30
CA ALA A 545 -17.72 -15.26 -3.66
C ALA A 545 -18.93 -14.61 -4.37
N GLU A 546 -19.93 -14.16 -3.60
CA GLU A 546 -21.20 -13.63 -4.13
C GLU A 546 -21.51 -12.19 -3.69
N ARG A 547 -20.81 -11.71 -2.67
CA ARG A 547 -21.04 -10.40 -2.06
C ARG A 547 -19.72 -9.69 -1.77
N LEU A 548 -19.70 -8.41 -2.04
CA LEU A 548 -18.57 -7.52 -1.81
C LEU A 548 -19.07 -6.23 -1.16
N THR A 549 -18.41 -5.77 -0.10
CA THR A 549 -18.63 -4.44 0.47
C THR A 549 -17.35 -3.63 0.30
N VAL A 550 -17.50 -2.44 -0.25
CA VAL A 550 -16.41 -1.48 -0.43
C VAL A 550 -16.76 -0.19 0.29
N TRP A 551 -15.73 0.45 0.83
CA TRP A 551 -15.82 1.82 1.30
C TRP A 551 -15.18 2.74 0.26
N THR A 552 -15.84 3.83 -0.08
CA THR A 552 -15.32 4.88 -0.96
C THR A 552 -15.50 6.24 -0.30
N ARG A 553 -14.61 7.19 -0.58
CA ARG A 553 -14.79 8.57 -0.10
C ARG A 553 -16.00 9.24 -0.75
N GLU A 554 -16.34 8.79 -1.96
CA GLU A 554 -17.35 9.40 -2.82
C GLU A 554 -18.25 8.35 -3.45
N LEU A 555 -19.47 8.75 -3.76
CA LEU A 555 -20.37 7.93 -4.54
C LEU A 555 -19.97 8.00 -6.01
N ILE A 556 -20.09 6.86 -6.66
CA ILE A 556 -20.03 6.73 -8.11
C ILE A 556 -21.44 6.56 -8.65
N GLY A 557 -21.74 7.22 -9.76
CA GLY A 557 -23.09 7.19 -10.36
C GLY A 557 -23.51 5.79 -10.82
N GLN A 558 -22.64 5.09 -11.57
CA GLN A 558 -22.94 3.77 -12.14
C GLN A 558 -21.78 2.79 -11.91
N PRO A 559 -21.61 2.21 -10.71
CA PRO A 559 -20.53 1.25 -10.44
C PRO A 559 -20.69 -0.03 -11.28
N GLN A 560 -19.71 -0.34 -12.15
CA GLN A 560 -19.73 -1.55 -12.98
C GLN A 560 -18.49 -2.44 -12.84
N LEU A 561 -17.33 -1.85 -12.52
CA LEU A 561 -16.05 -2.54 -12.51
C LEU A 561 -15.21 -2.12 -11.31
N ILE A 562 -14.61 -3.11 -10.65
CA ILE A 562 -13.62 -2.92 -9.58
C ILE A 562 -12.28 -3.45 -10.07
N ASP A 563 -11.24 -2.63 -9.99
CA ASP A 563 -9.88 -3.02 -10.29
C ASP A 563 -8.98 -2.85 -9.06
N ARG A 564 -7.99 -3.73 -8.92
CA ARG A 564 -6.91 -3.54 -7.94
C ARG A 564 -6.16 -2.23 -8.23
N TYR A 565 -5.95 -1.42 -7.19
CA TYR A 565 -5.20 -0.18 -7.33
C TYR A 565 -4.39 0.13 -6.09
N ASP A 566 -3.18 -0.42 -6.03
CA ASP A 566 -2.27 -0.20 -4.92
C ASP A 566 -1.69 1.23 -4.94
N ASN A 567 -1.54 1.82 -3.76
CA ASN A 567 -0.82 3.08 -3.58
C ASN A 567 0.66 2.81 -3.24
N ASP A 568 1.53 3.78 -3.53
CA ASP A 568 2.97 3.68 -3.24
C ASP A 568 3.34 4.15 -1.83
N LEU A 569 2.35 4.38 -0.94
CA LEU A 569 2.59 4.99 0.38
C LEU A 569 3.50 4.13 1.26
N VAL A 570 3.26 2.81 1.31
CA VAL A 570 4.10 1.88 2.09
C VAL A 570 5.53 1.88 1.57
N HIS A 571 5.70 1.91 0.24
CA HIS A 571 6.99 1.96 -0.41
C HIS A 571 7.74 3.28 -0.12
N VAL A 572 7.06 4.43 -0.26
CA VAL A 572 7.63 5.75 0.07
C VAL A 572 8.03 5.85 1.54
N ARG A 573 7.18 5.39 2.46
CA ARG A 573 7.51 5.36 3.90
C ARG A 573 8.71 4.46 4.20
N THR A 574 8.86 3.37 3.47
CA THR A 574 10.01 2.46 3.60
C THR A 574 11.30 3.11 3.08
N LEU A 575 11.23 3.89 1.99
CA LEU A 575 12.35 4.72 1.55
C LEU A 575 12.73 5.77 2.61
N GLN A 576 11.74 6.46 3.19
CA GLN A 576 11.96 7.45 4.25
C GLN A 576 12.55 6.84 5.53
N ASN A 577 12.31 5.56 5.80
CA ASN A 577 12.95 4.88 6.92
C ASN A 577 14.48 4.84 6.79
N LEU A 578 15.04 4.85 5.58
CA LEU A 578 16.50 4.90 5.40
C LEU A 578 17.09 6.21 5.93
N ILE A 579 16.47 7.35 5.63
CA ILE A 579 16.97 8.65 6.10
C ILE A 579 16.71 8.82 7.60
N ARG A 580 15.57 8.34 8.11
CA ARG A 580 15.28 8.35 9.55
C ARG A 580 16.30 7.49 10.31
N TRP A 581 16.65 6.32 9.75
CA TRP A 581 17.63 5.43 10.35
C TRP A 581 19.04 6.02 10.39
N HIS A 582 19.41 6.83 9.39
CA HIS A 582 20.71 7.52 9.38
C HIS A 582 20.95 8.39 10.62
N HIS A 583 19.89 8.89 11.25
CA HIS A 583 19.95 9.74 12.46
C HIS A 583 19.91 8.96 13.79
N VAL A 584 19.82 7.62 13.75
CA VAL A 584 19.80 6.76 14.96
C VAL A 584 21.23 6.61 15.50
N PRO A 585 21.45 6.38 16.82
CA PRO A 585 22.79 6.16 17.37
C PRO A 585 23.59 5.07 16.63
N SER A 586 24.87 5.32 16.39
CA SER A 586 25.77 4.40 15.64
C SER A 586 25.79 2.99 16.21
N HIS A 587 25.68 2.83 17.54
CA HIS A 587 25.57 1.53 18.20
C HIS A 587 24.41 0.67 17.66
N LEU A 588 23.21 1.25 17.50
CA LEU A 588 22.07 0.55 16.91
C LEU A 588 22.27 0.27 15.42
N GLN A 589 22.88 1.20 14.69
CA GLN A 589 23.21 1.00 13.27
C GLN A 589 24.18 -0.19 13.10
N ASP A 590 25.20 -0.29 13.95
CA ASP A 590 26.20 -1.35 13.91
C ASP A 590 25.63 -2.72 14.34
N LEU A 591 24.69 -2.74 15.28
CA LEU A 591 23.93 -3.96 15.64
C LEU A 591 23.09 -4.47 14.46
N VAL A 592 22.33 -3.59 13.81
CA VAL A 592 21.47 -3.94 12.65
C VAL A 592 22.31 -4.33 11.44
N ALA A 593 23.48 -3.72 11.25
CA ALA A 593 24.42 -4.08 10.20
C ALA A 593 25.22 -5.37 10.50
N GLY A 594 25.01 -6.01 11.66
CA GLY A 594 25.71 -7.23 12.06
C GLY A 594 27.20 -7.04 12.34
N LYS A 595 27.67 -5.80 12.56
CA LYS A 595 29.08 -5.48 12.82
C LYS A 595 29.49 -5.80 14.26
N ILE A 596 28.55 -5.73 15.19
CA ILE A 596 28.77 -5.99 16.62
C ILE A 596 27.75 -6.99 17.19
N ARG A 597 28.18 -7.75 18.19
CA ARG A 597 27.36 -8.71 18.93
C ARG A 597 26.52 -8.01 20.00
N PRO A 598 25.29 -8.51 20.29
CA PRO A 598 24.51 -8.01 21.41
C PRO A 598 25.10 -8.47 22.74
N ARG A 599 24.94 -7.64 23.77
CA ARG A 599 25.40 -7.90 25.13
C ARG A 599 24.25 -8.37 26.02
N PHE A 600 24.60 -9.17 27.03
CA PHE A 600 23.68 -9.67 28.06
C PHE A 600 24.29 -9.48 29.45
N ILE A 601 23.46 -9.19 30.46
CA ILE A 601 23.86 -9.25 31.88
C ILE A 601 23.78 -10.68 32.41
N GLY A 602 24.58 -10.97 33.44
CA GLY A 602 24.67 -12.29 34.08
C GLY A 602 23.69 -12.50 35.25
N GLU A 603 22.59 -11.76 35.32
CA GLU A 603 21.60 -11.88 36.41
C GLU A 603 20.66 -13.07 36.19
N GLU A 604 20.29 -13.77 37.26
CA GLU A 604 19.31 -14.85 37.22
C GLU A 604 17.90 -14.33 37.47
N PHE A 605 16.94 -14.82 36.67
CA PHE A 605 15.53 -14.45 36.80
C PHE A 605 14.69 -15.71 37.05
N PRO A 606 13.72 -15.66 37.99
CA PRO A 606 12.86 -16.81 38.28
C PRO A 606 11.93 -17.08 37.09
N GLY A 607 12.01 -18.31 36.59
CA GLY A 607 11.13 -18.82 35.55
C GLY A 607 9.73 -19.12 36.05
N ARG A 608 8.81 -19.30 35.11
CA ARG A 608 7.46 -19.80 35.34
C ARG A 608 7.43 -21.31 35.37
N ALA A 609 6.72 -21.88 36.35
CA ALA A 609 6.63 -23.33 36.52
C ALA A 609 5.85 -24.03 35.38
N ASP A 610 4.92 -23.31 34.73
CA ASP A 610 4.14 -23.82 33.59
C ASP A 610 4.87 -23.69 32.25
N PHE A 611 5.99 -22.97 32.21
CA PHE A 611 6.84 -22.82 31.02
C PHE A 611 7.90 -23.92 30.99
N ASN A 612 8.22 -24.37 29.78
CA ASN A 612 9.34 -25.28 29.59
C ASN A 612 10.70 -24.54 29.69
N HIS A 613 11.80 -25.28 29.54
CA HIS A 613 13.14 -24.72 29.69
C HIS A 613 13.41 -23.60 28.68
N GLU A 614 13.12 -23.83 27.40
CA GLU A 614 13.42 -22.88 26.33
C GLU A 614 12.55 -21.61 26.37
N GLN A 615 11.29 -21.72 26.81
CA GLN A 615 10.41 -20.58 27.05
C GLN A 615 10.91 -19.73 28.22
N ASN A 616 11.28 -20.37 29.33
CA ASN A 616 11.88 -19.67 30.47
C ASN A 616 13.23 -19.04 30.12
N LEU A 617 14.05 -19.71 29.30
CA LEU A 617 15.29 -19.16 28.79
C LEU A 617 15.04 -17.93 27.93
N ALA A 618 14.03 -17.94 27.05
CA ALA A 618 13.68 -16.78 26.23
C ALA A 618 13.26 -15.57 27.09
N VAL A 619 12.45 -15.80 28.13
CA VAL A 619 12.05 -14.74 29.10
C VAL A 619 13.27 -14.22 29.86
N ALA A 620 14.10 -15.11 30.40
CA ALA A 620 15.31 -14.71 31.13
C ALA A 620 16.27 -13.91 30.23
N ARG A 621 16.49 -14.35 28.99
CA ARG A 621 17.35 -13.65 28.03
C ARG A 621 16.80 -12.28 27.65
N ALA A 622 15.47 -12.13 27.55
CA ALA A 622 14.84 -10.83 27.29
C ALA A 622 15.07 -9.83 28.43
N LEU A 623 15.08 -10.31 29.67
CA LEU A 623 15.41 -9.49 30.84
C LEU A 623 16.91 -9.20 30.94
N GLN A 624 17.76 -10.13 30.48
CA GLN A 624 19.21 -9.98 30.49
C GLN A 624 19.77 -9.11 29.35
N MET A 625 19.08 -8.96 28.23
CA MET A 625 19.66 -8.30 27.06
C MET A 625 19.95 -6.82 27.32
N LYS A 626 21.06 -6.30 26.80
CA LYS A 626 21.31 -4.84 26.74
C LYS A 626 21.03 -4.25 25.36
N ASP A 627 21.06 -5.10 24.32
CA ASP A 627 21.07 -4.65 22.92
C ASP A 627 19.95 -5.28 22.09
N TYR A 628 20.02 -6.59 21.80
CA TYR A 628 18.91 -7.30 21.18
C TYR A 628 18.82 -8.78 21.56
N LEU A 629 17.66 -9.36 21.32
CA LEU A 629 17.39 -10.79 21.41
C LEU A 629 16.59 -11.27 20.19
N LEU A 630 16.93 -12.44 19.67
CA LEU A 630 16.13 -13.16 18.69
C LEU A 630 15.41 -14.33 19.36
N ILE A 631 14.12 -14.49 19.09
CA ILE A 631 13.35 -15.66 19.51
C ILE A 631 12.87 -16.39 18.27
N HIS A 632 13.48 -17.53 17.98
CA HIS A 632 13.04 -18.42 16.91
C HIS A 632 11.89 -19.27 17.42
N GLY A 633 10.68 -18.98 16.93
CA GLY A 633 9.48 -19.67 17.37
C GLY A 633 8.76 -20.38 16.23
N PRO A 634 9.07 -21.66 15.97
CA PRO A 634 8.28 -22.53 15.11
C PRO A 634 6.77 -22.57 15.47
N PRO A 635 5.89 -23.11 14.61
CA PRO A 635 4.46 -23.21 14.85
C PRO A 635 4.11 -23.96 16.13
N GLY A 636 3.19 -23.38 16.92
CA GLY A 636 2.66 -24.02 18.13
C GLY A 636 3.58 -23.99 19.36
N THR A 637 4.74 -23.34 19.29
CA THR A 637 5.73 -23.30 20.40
C THR A 637 5.39 -22.35 21.55
N GLY A 638 4.27 -21.62 21.44
CA GLY A 638 3.83 -20.69 22.48
C GLY A 638 4.47 -19.30 22.41
N LYS A 639 4.96 -18.86 21.23
CA LYS A 639 5.49 -17.51 20.99
C LYS A 639 4.70 -16.40 21.69
N THR A 640 3.39 -16.34 21.46
CA THR A 640 2.52 -15.30 22.03
C THR A 640 2.49 -15.34 23.56
N SER A 641 2.56 -16.52 24.17
CA SER A 641 2.65 -16.66 25.63
C SER A 641 4.00 -16.17 26.16
N VAL A 642 5.10 -16.47 25.46
CA VAL A 642 6.44 -15.96 25.80
C VAL A 642 6.50 -14.45 25.68
N ILE A 643 5.97 -13.89 24.58
CA ILE A 643 5.88 -12.43 24.37
C ILE A 643 5.08 -11.77 25.50
N ALA A 644 3.92 -12.32 25.86
CA ALA A 644 3.09 -11.76 26.92
C ALA A 644 3.80 -11.75 28.27
N GLU A 645 4.52 -12.83 28.62
CA GLU A 645 5.32 -12.87 29.83
C GLU A 645 6.49 -11.87 29.79
N ILE A 646 7.19 -11.76 28.67
CA ILE A 646 8.27 -10.77 28.48
C ILE A 646 7.73 -9.36 28.71
N VAL A 647 6.64 -8.99 28.03
CA VAL A 647 6.02 -7.66 28.15
C VAL A 647 5.63 -7.37 29.61
N LYS A 648 5.01 -8.33 30.30
CA LYS A 648 4.65 -8.20 31.71
C LYS A 648 5.87 -7.98 32.60
N ARG A 649 6.92 -8.78 32.46
CA ARG A 649 8.13 -8.65 33.29
C ARG A 649 8.91 -7.35 33.02
N LEU A 650 8.97 -6.90 31.77
CA LEU A 650 9.60 -5.62 31.42
C LEU A 650 8.81 -4.45 32.01
N THR A 651 7.48 -4.47 31.93
CA THR A 651 6.63 -3.42 32.53
C THR A 651 6.66 -3.42 34.06
N GLU A 652 6.78 -4.59 34.70
CA GLU A 652 7.05 -4.71 36.15
C GLU A 652 8.39 -4.07 36.57
N GLN A 653 9.37 -4.01 35.66
CA GLN A 653 10.63 -3.27 35.85
C GLN A 653 10.51 -1.77 35.51
N GLY A 654 9.29 -1.26 35.28
CA GLY A 654 9.03 0.13 34.91
C GLY A 654 9.39 0.48 33.47
N GLN A 655 9.63 -0.50 32.61
CA GLN A 655 10.04 -0.25 31.23
C GLN A 655 8.86 -0.07 30.29
N ARG A 656 9.03 0.86 29.34
CA ARG A 656 8.05 1.09 28.27
C ARG A 656 8.32 0.19 27.07
N VAL A 657 7.28 -0.48 26.58
CA VAL A 657 7.37 -1.47 25.51
C VAL A 657 6.59 -1.04 24.28
N LEU A 658 7.28 -1.00 23.14
CA LEU A 658 6.64 -0.94 21.82
C LEU A 658 6.35 -2.37 21.36
N LEU A 659 5.07 -2.74 21.29
CA LEU A 659 4.64 -4.07 20.89
C LEU A 659 4.13 -4.04 19.45
N ALA A 660 4.89 -4.58 18.50
CA ALA A 660 4.54 -4.51 17.09
C ALA A 660 4.50 -5.87 16.40
N ALA A 661 3.77 -5.93 15.29
CA ALA A 661 3.81 -7.06 14.35
C ALA A 661 3.52 -6.60 12.93
N PHE A 662 3.75 -7.48 11.95
CA PHE A 662 3.44 -7.20 10.55
C PHE A 662 1.94 -6.99 10.30
N THR A 663 1.09 -7.83 10.90
CA THR A 663 -0.37 -7.83 10.68
C THR A 663 -1.17 -7.33 11.88
N ASN A 664 -2.35 -6.72 11.65
CA ASN A 664 -3.26 -6.33 12.74
C ASN A 664 -3.70 -7.54 13.59
N GLN A 665 -3.93 -8.69 12.96
CA GLN A 665 -4.34 -9.92 13.64
C GLN A 665 -3.26 -10.41 14.62
N ALA A 666 -1.98 -10.36 14.25
CA ALA A 666 -0.90 -10.74 15.16
C ALA A 666 -0.83 -9.81 16.39
N VAL A 667 -0.95 -8.49 16.19
CA VAL A 667 -1.01 -7.50 17.29
C VAL A 667 -2.17 -7.80 18.23
N ASP A 668 -3.37 -7.96 17.69
CA ASP A 668 -4.58 -8.17 18.48
C ASP A 668 -4.54 -9.53 19.22
N ASN A 669 -3.90 -10.56 18.65
CA ASN A 669 -3.68 -11.83 19.32
C ASN A 669 -2.72 -11.71 20.52
N MET A 670 -1.65 -10.92 20.40
CA MET A 670 -0.76 -10.62 21.53
C MET A 670 -1.49 -9.87 22.64
N LEU A 671 -2.32 -8.87 22.29
CA LEU A 671 -3.10 -8.12 23.27
C LEU A 671 -4.17 -8.97 23.97
N LYS A 672 -4.91 -9.80 23.22
CA LYS A 672 -5.85 -10.77 23.80
C LYS A 672 -5.15 -11.73 24.77
N ARG A 673 -3.90 -12.12 24.47
CA ARG A 673 -3.12 -12.96 25.37
C ARG A 673 -2.73 -12.22 26.65
N LEU A 674 -2.26 -10.98 26.55
CA LEU A 674 -1.97 -10.13 27.70
C LEU A 674 -3.20 -9.96 28.60
N MET A 675 -4.37 -9.68 28.03
CA MET A 675 -5.62 -9.56 28.78
C MET A 675 -5.99 -10.85 29.53
N ARG A 676 -5.82 -12.01 28.89
CA ARG A 676 -6.06 -13.32 29.54
C ARG A 676 -5.12 -13.58 30.71
N ASP A 677 -3.89 -13.07 30.63
CA ASP A 677 -2.89 -13.16 31.68
C ASP A 677 -3.01 -12.03 32.72
N GLY A 678 -4.11 -11.25 32.66
CA GLY A 678 -4.46 -10.21 33.64
C GLY A 678 -3.81 -8.86 33.42
N PHE A 679 -3.20 -8.61 32.25
CA PHE A 679 -2.56 -7.35 31.90
C PHE A 679 -3.44 -6.52 30.95
N SER A 680 -3.81 -5.31 31.37
CA SER A 680 -4.67 -4.38 30.60
C SER A 680 -4.06 -2.99 30.38
N GLN A 681 -2.83 -2.75 30.85
CA GLN A 681 -2.14 -1.46 30.77
C GLN A 681 -1.47 -1.26 29.39
N PHE A 682 -2.26 -1.26 28.33
CA PHE A 682 -1.78 -1.08 26.96
C PHE A 682 -2.67 -0.14 26.13
N LEU A 683 -2.08 0.45 25.10
CA LEU A 683 -2.73 1.31 24.10
C LEU A 683 -2.64 0.66 22.72
N ARG A 684 -3.73 0.64 21.94
CA ARG A 684 -3.75 0.16 20.55
C ARG A 684 -3.80 1.33 19.56
N LEU A 685 -2.82 1.41 18.65
CA LEU A 685 -2.82 2.41 17.55
C LEU A 685 -3.22 1.77 16.22
N GLY A 686 -4.35 2.18 15.64
CA GLY A 686 -4.84 1.65 14.36
C GLY A 686 -6.19 2.24 13.98
N SER A 687 -6.82 1.69 12.94
CA SER A 687 -8.19 2.07 12.56
C SER A 687 -9.21 1.12 13.20
N GLU A 688 -10.39 1.62 13.57
CA GLU A 688 -11.51 0.79 14.07
C GLU A 688 -11.90 -0.32 13.09
N ARG A 689 -11.70 -0.11 11.78
CA ARG A 689 -12.03 -1.06 10.71
C ARG A 689 -11.13 -2.29 10.70
N SER A 690 -9.91 -2.18 11.23
CA SER A 690 -8.87 -3.23 11.13
C SER A 690 -8.61 -3.96 12.45
N VAL A 691 -9.22 -3.51 13.54
CA VAL A 691 -8.99 -4.03 14.90
C VAL A 691 -10.14 -4.91 15.34
N HIS A 692 -9.81 -6.01 15.99
CA HIS A 692 -10.78 -6.96 16.50
C HIS A 692 -11.71 -6.32 17.55
N GLU A 693 -12.99 -6.68 17.54
CA GLU A 693 -14.04 -6.11 18.40
C GLU A 693 -13.65 -6.05 19.89
N SER A 694 -13.13 -7.15 20.42
CA SER A 694 -12.69 -7.23 21.83
C SER A 694 -11.50 -6.33 22.20
N ILE A 695 -10.82 -5.72 21.23
CA ILE A 695 -9.65 -4.84 21.41
C ILE A 695 -10.00 -3.37 21.11
N LYS A 696 -11.12 -3.10 20.42
CA LYS A 696 -11.56 -1.73 20.13
C LYS A 696 -11.59 -0.79 21.34
N PRO A 697 -12.00 -1.21 22.56
CA PRO A 697 -11.98 -0.35 23.75
C PRO A 697 -10.59 0.17 24.17
N TRP A 698 -9.51 -0.35 23.59
CA TRP A 698 -8.13 0.10 23.82
C TRP A 698 -7.56 0.94 22.66
N LEU A 699 -8.37 1.24 21.64
CA LEU A 699 -7.97 2.18 20.60
C LEU A 699 -7.80 3.57 21.19
N LEU A 700 -6.78 4.31 20.73
CA LEU A 700 -6.53 5.69 21.18
C LEU A 700 -7.79 6.56 21.11
N LYS A 701 -8.50 6.52 19.98
CA LYS A 701 -9.73 7.28 19.76
C LYS A 701 -10.83 6.90 20.77
N GLU A 702 -11.04 5.61 21.02
CA GLU A 702 -12.08 5.12 21.94
C GLU A 702 -11.75 5.42 23.40
N LEU A 703 -10.47 5.33 23.79
CA LEU A 703 -10.02 5.70 25.13
C LEU A 703 -10.23 7.18 25.39
N LEU A 704 -9.87 8.05 24.43
CA LEU A 704 -10.11 9.49 24.52
C LEU A 704 -11.60 9.81 24.64
N HIS A 705 -12.44 9.17 23.80
CA HIS A 705 -13.89 9.34 23.87
C HIS A 705 -14.48 8.92 25.22
N THR A 706 -13.97 7.82 25.80
CA THR A 706 -14.41 7.33 27.12
C THR A 706 -14.02 8.30 28.24
N ILE A 707 -12.81 8.88 28.17
CA ILE A 707 -12.32 9.88 29.14
C ILE A 707 -13.22 11.13 29.09
N GLU A 708 -13.53 11.65 27.90
CA GLU A 708 -14.38 12.83 27.74
C GLU A 708 -15.79 12.61 28.29
N GLN A 709 -16.36 11.41 28.13
CA GLN A 709 -17.73 11.12 28.56
C GLN A 709 -17.86 10.79 30.05
N THR A 710 -16.90 10.05 30.61
CA THR A 710 -17.04 9.44 31.95
C THR A 710 -16.07 9.99 32.99
N GLY A 711 -15.06 10.76 32.57
CA GLY A 711 -13.95 11.18 33.43
C GLY A 711 -13.03 10.02 33.87
N THR A 712 -13.25 8.81 33.34
CA THR A 712 -12.48 7.61 33.67
C THR A 712 -12.06 6.88 32.40
N SER A 713 -10.96 6.12 32.47
CA SER A 713 -10.47 5.34 31.34
C SER A 713 -10.16 3.91 31.78
N ASN A 714 -10.10 2.96 30.84
CA ASN A 714 -9.65 1.59 31.10
C ASN A 714 -8.16 1.52 31.53
N LEU A 715 -7.43 2.63 31.40
CA LEU A 715 -6.07 2.82 31.89
C LEU A 715 -6.08 3.73 33.13
N PRO A 716 -5.26 3.43 34.16
CA PRO A 716 -5.09 4.33 35.28
C PRO A 716 -4.34 5.58 34.80
N ILE A 717 -5.06 6.69 34.68
CA ILE A 717 -4.46 8.01 34.47
C ILE A 717 -4.34 8.63 35.86
N GLU A 718 -3.12 8.80 36.36
CA GLU A 718 -2.94 9.50 37.63
C GLU A 718 -3.42 10.96 37.47
N PRO A 719 -4.25 11.46 38.39
CA PRO A 719 -4.66 12.86 38.37
C PRO A 719 -3.42 13.73 38.55
N ASP A 720 -3.16 14.63 37.60
CA ASP A 720 -2.08 15.62 37.75
C ASP A 720 -2.54 16.66 38.79
N PRO A 721 -1.90 16.72 39.97
CA PRO A 721 -2.29 17.67 41.01
C PRO A 721 -2.05 19.13 40.61
N PHE A 722 -1.26 19.38 39.55
CA PHE A 722 -0.96 20.72 39.05
C PHE A 722 -1.88 21.14 37.89
N HIS A 723 -2.49 20.19 37.16
CA HIS A 723 -3.45 20.43 36.08
C HIS A 723 -4.69 19.55 36.26
N PRO A 724 -5.65 19.96 37.11
CA PRO A 724 -6.87 19.18 37.37
C PRO A 724 -7.81 19.13 36.15
N ASP A 725 -7.77 20.13 35.28
CA ASP A 725 -8.58 20.24 34.06
C ASP A 725 -7.73 20.03 32.80
N LYS A 726 -7.31 18.77 32.57
CA LYS A 726 -6.51 18.40 31.40
C LYS A 726 -7.27 18.62 30.09
N SER A 727 -6.60 19.23 29.11
CA SER A 727 -7.16 19.39 27.76
C SER A 727 -7.21 18.05 27.02
N TYR A 728 -7.95 17.97 25.91
CA TYR A 728 -7.92 16.80 25.03
C TYR A 728 -6.50 16.46 24.57
N GLN A 729 -5.72 17.50 24.27
CA GLN A 729 -4.34 17.38 23.83
C GLN A 729 -3.47 16.74 24.93
N ASP A 730 -3.65 17.16 26.18
CA ASP A 730 -2.93 16.58 27.33
C ASP A 730 -3.26 15.08 27.47
N HIS A 731 -4.54 14.71 27.34
CA HIS A 731 -4.94 13.29 27.35
C HIS A 731 -4.33 12.47 26.22
N VAL A 732 -4.21 13.03 25.01
CA VAL A 732 -3.55 12.37 23.88
C VAL A 732 -2.09 12.08 24.22
N PHE A 733 -1.36 13.08 24.70
CA PHE A 733 0.05 12.94 25.04
C PHE A 733 0.27 12.03 26.25
N ASP A 734 -0.55 12.13 27.29
CA ASP A 734 -0.52 11.25 28.44
C ASP A 734 -0.66 9.80 28.01
N LEU A 735 -1.70 9.46 27.24
CA LEU A 735 -1.89 8.09 26.74
C LEU A 735 -0.71 7.61 25.90
N LEU A 736 -0.15 8.46 25.03
CA LEU A 736 0.94 8.06 24.14
C LEU A 736 2.30 7.95 24.86
N TYR A 737 2.53 8.77 25.89
CA TYR A 737 3.85 8.94 26.52
C TYR A 737 3.96 8.24 27.88
N THR A 738 2.84 7.91 28.52
CA THR A 738 2.86 7.26 29.85
C THR A 738 2.42 5.81 29.80
N THR A 739 1.65 5.40 28.78
CA THR A 739 1.17 4.01 28.72
C THR A 739 2.36 3.03 28.64
N PRO A 740 2.41 2.01 29.52
CA PRO A 740 3.53 1.07 29.58
C PRO A 740 3.73 0.28 28.29
N VAL A 741 2.65 -0.05 27.58
CA VAL A 741 2.69 -0.82 26.33
C VAL A 741 1.93 -0.08 25.24
N VAL A 742 2.59 0.26 24.14
CA VAL A 742 1.93 0.80 22.95
C VAL A 742 2.02 -0.22 21.83
N ALA A 743 0.87 -0.68 21.36
CA ALA A 743 0.73 -1.78 20.42
C ALA A 743 0.19 -1.34 19.06
N SER A 744 0.85 -1.74 17.97
CA SER A 744 0.44 -1.38 16.61
C SER A 744 1.05 -2.30 15.54
N THR A 745 0.67 -2.13 14.28
CA THR A 745 1.47 -2.71 13.19
C THR A 745 2.79 -1.96 13.05
N THR A 746 3.82 -2.60 12.50
CA THR A 746 5.14 -1.97 12.28
C THR A 746 5.04 -0.76 11.35
N ALA A 747 4.17 -0.83 10.33
CA ALA A 747 3.97 0.24 9.35
C ALA A 747 3.42 1.55 9.95
N THR A 748 2.76 1.49 11.11
CA THR A 748 2.27 2.66 11.86
C THR A 748 3.43 3.60 12.23
N TRP A 749 4.58 3.05 12.61
CA TRP A 749 5.77 3.80 13.04
C TRP A 749 6.56 4.43 11.89
N SER A 750 6.32 3.96 10.66
CA SER A 750 6.82 4.58 9.43
C SER A 750 5.97 5.80 9.01
N SER A 751 4.88 6.11 9.71
CA SER A 751 4.05 7.30 9.47
C SER A 751 4.65 8.54 10.11
N ASP A 752 4.49 9.70 9.47
CA ASP A 752 4.93 11.00 10.01
C ASP A 752 4.14 11.44 11.24
N LYS A 753 2.93 10.91 11.42
CA LYS A 753 2.04 11.22 12.55
C LYS A 753 2.72 11.06 13.92
N TYR A 754 3.58 10.05 14.04
CA TYR A 754 4.23 9.68 15.30
C TYR A 754 5.72 10.01 15.30
N SER A 755 6.18 10.90 14.40
CA SER A 755 7.59 11.28 14.38
C SER A 755 7.89 12.24 15.54
N PRO A 756 9.03 12.09 16.25
CA PRO A 756 9.44 13.03 17.27
C PRO A 756 9.61 14.42 16.62
N LYS A 757 9.10 15.48 17.25
CA LYS A 757 9.38 16.84 16.80
C LYS A 757 10.85 17.13 17.09
N THR A 758 11.68 17.15 16.06
CA THR A 758 13.05 17.64 16.19
C THR A 758 13.02 19.11 16.61
N ALA A 759 13.75 19.45 17.67
CA ALA A 759 13.97 20.85 18.02
C ALA A 759 14.56 21.58 16.80
N LYS A 760 14.29 22.88 16.68
CA LYS A 760 14.76 23.75 15.57
C LYS A 760 16.31 23.82 15.43
N ASN A 761 17.06 23.13 16.28
CA ASN A 761 18.52 23.21 16.38
C ASN A 761 19.25 21.91 15.98
N GLY A 762 18.66 21.02 15.17
CA GLY A 762 19.41 19.93 14.50
C GLY A 762 20.03 18.85 15.38
N GLU A 763 20.10 19.04 16.69
CA GLU A 763 20.44 18.00 17.66
C GLU A 763 19.18 17.14 17.88
N ALA A 764 19.28 15.89 17.45
CA ALA A 764 18.37 14.84 17.90
C ALA A 764 18.68 14.58 19.37
N ASP A 765 18.17 15.42 20.26
CA ASP A 765 18.04 15.09 21.68
C ASP A 765 17.09 13.89 21.77
N LEU A 766 17.66 12.69 21.76
CA LEU A 766 16.98 11.43 22.05
C LEU A 766 16.33 11.44 23.44
N GLU A 767 16.67 12.43 24.28
CA GLU A 767 16.11 12.61 25.62
C GLU A 767 14.80 13.43 25.62
N ASN A 768 14.44 14.11 24.52
CA ASN A 768 13.19 14.89 24.45
C ASN A 768 12.41 14.65 23.14
N ALA A 769 11.42 13.73 23.19
CA ALA A 769 10.13 13.83 22.45
C ALA A 769 9.27 12.54 22.57
N GLY A 770 8.81 12.20 23.78
CA GLY A 770 7.61 11.40 24.11
C GLY A 770 7.40 9.95 23.61
N PHE A 771 7.84 9.60 22.40
CA PHE A 771 7.69 8.27 21.76
C PHE A 771 8.92 7.37 21.93
N ALA A 772 9.75 7.59 22.93
CA ALA A 772 10.87 6.71 23.24
C ALA A 772 10.40 5.49 24.05
N PHE A 773 10.83 4.30 23.62
CA PHE A 773 10.58 3.04 24.28
C PHE A 773 11.90 2.43 24.78
N ASP A 774 11.85 1.75 25.91
CA ASP A 774 13.02 1.02 26.39
C ASP A 774 13.24 -0.24 25.56
N VAL A 775 12.16 -0.91 25.14
CA VAL A 775 12.23 -2.14 24.35
C VAL A 775 11.18 -2.15 23.24
N ALA A 776 11.60 -2.46 22.00
CA ALA A 776 10.67 -2.88 20.94
C ALA A 776 10.57 -4.41 20.91
N VAL A 777 9.36 -4.95 20.99
CA VAL A 777 9.08 -6.37 20.80
C VAL A 777 8.29 -6.53 19.49
N ILE A 778 8.91 -7.13 18.49
CA ILE A 778 8.34 -7.25 17.15
C ILE A 778 8.11 -8.73 16.83
N ASP A 779 6.84 -9.15 16.81
CA ASP A 779 6.43 -10.48 16.32
C ASP A 779 6.35 -10.47 14.80
N GLU A 780 6.40 -11.67 14.20
CA GLU A 780 6.41 -11.86 12.75
C GLU A 780 7.56 -11.11 12.03
N ALA A 781 8.68 -10.89 12.72
CA ALA A 781 9.82 -10.13 12.19
C ALA A 781 10.43 -10.74 10.92
N GLY A 782 10.24 -12.05 10.70
CA GLY A 782 10.65 -12.77 9.49
C GLY A 782 9.92 -12.35 8.20
N GLN A 783 8.81 -11.62 8.29
CA GLN A 783 8.04 -11.12 7.13
C GLN A 783 8.34 -9.68 6.76
N LEU A 784 9.20 -9.00 7.50
CA LEU A 784 9.54 -7.60 7.25
C LEU A 784 10.89 -7.51 6.53
N THR A 785 10.97 -6.72 5.46
CA THR A 785 12.26 -6.36 4.86
C THR A 785 13.06 -5.53 5.87
N ILE A 786 14.39 -5.57 5.75
CA ILE A 786 15.28 -4.79 6.62
C ILE A 786 14.88 -3.30 6.66
N PRO A 787 14.65 -2.58 5.55
CA PRO A 787 14.24 -1.17 5.60
C PRO A 787 12.87 -0.92 6.26
N ALA A 788 11.93 -1.87 6.14
CA ALA A 788 10.59 -1.72 6.70
C ALA A 788 10.60 -1.75 8.23
N ILE A 789 11.40 -2.63 8.84
CA ILE A 789 11.44 -2.78 10.31
C ILE A 789 12.16 -1.61 11.00
N LEU A 790 13.09 -0.91 10.31
CA LEU A 790 13.82 0.25 10.85
C LEU A 790 12.88 1.38 11.32
N GLY A 791 11.72 1.53 10.67
CA GLY A 791 10.73 2.54 11.03
C GLY A 791 10.22 2.43 12.46
N ALA A 792 10.14 1.20 13.01
CA ALA A 792 9.76 0.94 14.40
C ALA A 792 10.99 0.92 15.33
N LEU A 793 12.10 0.31 14.89
CA LEU A 793 13.30 0.17 15.73
C LEU A 793 13.91 1.50 16.15
N ARG A 794 13.75 2.57 15.34
CA ARG A 794 14.27 3.91 15.67
C ARG A 794 13.70 4.50 16.97
N PHE A 795 12.58 3.98 17.45
CA PHE A 795 11.90 4.45 18.66
C PHE A 795 12.33 3.70 19.92
N ALA A 796 13.16 2.67 19.83
CA ALA A 796 13.53 1.84 20.97
C ALA A 796 15.05 1.80 21.20
N LYS A 797 15.46 1.77 22.47
CA LYS A 797 16.88 1.65 22.88
C LYS A 797 17.46 0.26 22.58
N ARG A 798 16.64 -0.77 22.66
CA ARG A 798 16.97 -2.19 22.43
C ARG A 798 15.74 -2.93 21.88
N PHE A 799 15.93 -4.11 21.29
CA PHE A 799 14.83 -4.79 20.60
C PHE A 799 14.83 -6.32 20.70
N ILE A 800 13.63 -6.90 20.65
CA ILE A 800 13.38 -8.34 20.60
C ILE A 800 12.66 -8.64 19.29
N LEU A 801 13.29 -9.46 18.44
CA LEU A 801 12.67 -9.93 17.21
C LEU A 801 12.19 -11.36 17.41
N VAL A 802 10.89 -11.56 17.23
CA VAL A 802 10.27 -12.89 17.28
C VAL A 802 9.83 -13.27 15.87
N GLY A 803 10.24 -14.46 15.43
CA GLY A 803 10.02 -14.86 14.05
C GLY A 803 10.32 -16.33 13.78
N ASP A 804 10.14 -16.69 12.52
CA ASP A 804 10.45 -18.02 12.00
C ASP A 804 10.75 -17.92 10.50
N GLU A 805 12.03 -18.05 10.15
CA GLU A 805 12.50 -17.98 8.77
C GLU A 805 12.04 -19.17 7.91
N LYS A 806 11.46 -20.21 8.51
CA LYS A 806 10.86 -21.35 7.78
C LYS A 806 9.37 -21.13 7.46
N GLN A 807 8.78 -20.02 7.90
CA GLN A 807 7.44 -19.55 7.50
C GLN A 807 7.56 -18.43 6.45
N LEU A 808 6.50 -17.65 6.18
CA LEU A 808 6.48 -16.71 5.05
C LEU A 808 7.61 -15.66 5.14
N PRO A 809 8.39 -15.47 4.07
CA PRO A 809 9.40 -14.41 3.99
C PRO A 809 8.73 -13.05 3.69
N PRO A 810 9.50 -11.94 3.66
CA PRO A 810 9.01 -10.65 3.20
C PRO A 810 8.48 -10.73 1.76
N LEU A 811 7.36 -10.05 1.51
CA LEU A 811 6.79 -9.94 0.17
C LEU A 811 7.56 -8.87 -0.62
N VAL A 812 8.27 -9.31 -1.65
CA VAL A 812 9.02 -8.46 -2.60
C VAL A 812 8.58 -8.87 -4.01
N LEU A 813 8.21 -7.90 -4.83
CA LEU A 813 7.72 -8.13 -6.19
C LEU A 813 8.86 -8.45 -7.17
N SER A 814 9.98 -7.74 -7.04
CA SER A 814 11.11 -7.90 -7.94
C SER A 814 11.99 -9.08 -7.56
N GLN A 815 12.13 -10.04 -8.48
CA GLN A 815 13.05 -11.16 -8.32
C GLN A 815 14.52 -10.70 -8.26
N GLU A 816 14.88 -9.64 -8.99
CA GLU A 816 16.22 -9.03 -8.92
C GLU A 816 16.49 -8.51 -7.50
N ALA A 817 15.54 -7.77 -6.92
CA ALA A 817 15.70 -7.23 -5.57
C ALA A 817 15.77 -8.34 -4.51
N ILE A 818 15.03 -9.44 -4.69
CA ILE A 818 15.12 -10.62 -3.82
C ILE A 818 16.53 -11.20 -3.83
N LEU A 819 17.08 -11.46 -5.02
CA LEU A 819 18.41 -12.08 -5.18
C LEU A 819 19.54 -11.21 -4.61
N GLU A 820 19.37 -9.89 -4.59
CA GLU A 820 20.33 -8.96 -4.01
C GLU A 820 20.11 -8.66 -2.50
N GLY A 821 19.13 -9.33 -1.87
CA GLY A 821 18.94 -9.34 -0.42
C GLY A 821 17.85 -8.41 0.12
N LEU A 822 16.94 -7.89 -0.71
CA LEU A 822 15.72 -7.22 -0.21
C LEU A 822 14.72 -8.22 0.38
N GLY A 823 14.77 -9.47 -0.10
CA GLY A 823 13.96 -10.59 0.42
C GLY A 823 14.44 -11.11 1.78
N ASP A 824 15.58 -10.63 2.28
CA ASP A 824 16.08 -11.01 3.60
C ASP A 824 15.41 -10.16 4.69
N SER A 825 14.93 -10.84 5.73
CA SER A 825 14.45 -10.17 6.94
C SER A 825 15.61 -9.86 7.88
N LEU A 826 15.45 -8.83 8.73
CA LEU A 826 16.44 -8.55 9.78
C LEU A 826 16.58 -9.73 10.75
N PHE A 827 15.49 -10.45 11.01
CA PHE A 827 15.51 -11.65 11.86
C PHE A 827 16.40 -12.74 11.27
N SER A 828 16.19 -13.11 10.00
CA SER A 828 16.98 -14.15 9.32
C SER A 828 18.45 -13.74 9.19
N PHE A 829 18.71 -12.47 8.86
CA PHE A 829 20.06 -11.92 8.75
C PHE A 829 20.84 -12.03 10.08
N LEU A 830 20.27 -11.49 11.18
CA LEU A 830 20.94 -11.53 12.48
C LEU A 830 21.05 -12.96 13.04
N LYS A 831 20.06 -13.82 12.78
CA LYS A 831 20.09 -15.23 13.18
C LYS A 831 21.24 -15.98 12.51
N GLN A 832 21.43 -15.78 11.20
CA GLN A 832 22.55 -16.39 10.47
C GLN A 832 23.90 -15.93 11.05
N HIS A 833 24.07 -14.62 11.29
CA HIS A 833 25.29 -14.08 11.91
C HIS A 833 25.54 -14.65 13.32
N ASP A 834 24.49 -14.81 14.13
CA ASP A 834 24.59 -15.43 15.44
C ASP A 834 25.03 -16.90 15.32
N GLU A 835 24.40 -17.69 14.46
CA GLU A 835 24.75 -19.09 14.21
C GLU A 835 26.21 -19.27 13.76
N GLU A 836 26.67 -18.46 12.80
CA GLU A 836 28.05 -18.50 12.31
C GLU A 836 29.09 -18.21 13.40
N TYR A 837 28.78 -17.28 14.30
CA TYR A 837 29.66 -17.00 15.43
C TYR A 837 29.57 -18.09 16.49
N MET A 838 28.38 -18.61 16.81
CA MET A 838 28.22 -19.69 17.80
C MET A 838 28.94 -20.97 17.39
N GLN A 839 29.08 -21.24 16.09
CA GLN A 839 29.92 -22.33 15.57
C GLN A 839 31.41 -22.15 15.94
N ARG A 840 31.90 -20.91 16.02
CA ARG A 840 33.29 -20.58 16.38
C ARG A 840 33.46 -20.41 17.89
N HIS A 841 32.41 -20.02 18.60
CA HIS A 841 32.40 -19.66 20.03
C HIS A 841 31.25 -20.36 20.78
N PRO A 842 31.28 -21.69 20.94
CA PRO A 842 30.15 -22.46 21.47
C PRO A 842 29.85 -22.23 22.96
N LEU A 843 30.79 -21.64 23.72
CA LEU A 843 30.64 -21.36 25.15
C LEU A 843 30.00 -19.99 25.42
N ASP A 844 29.87 -19.15 24.40
CA ASP A 844 29.30 -17.82 24.53
C ASP A 844 27.77 -17.86 24.62
N VAL A 845 27.18 -16.72 24.98
CA VAL A 845 25.73 -16.57 24.98
C VAL A 845 25.23 -16.39 23.55
N SER A 846 24.35 -17.29 23.13
CA SER A 846 23.60 -17.18 21.88
C SER A 846 22.66 -15.97 21.92
N ALA A 847 22.67 -15.15 20.86
CA ALA A 847 21.71 -14.06 20.70
C ALA A 847 20.34 -14.56 20.23
N CYS A 848 20.25 -15.81 19.79
CA CYS A 848 19.01 -16.47 19.38
C CYS A 848 18.62 -17.57 20.37
N VAL A 849 17.38 -17.51 20.86
CA VAL A 849 16.75 -18.58 21.64
C VAL A 849 15.71 -19.29 20.76
N ALA A 850 15.93 -20.58 20.51
CA ALA A 850 15.01 -21.40 19.73
C ALA A 850 13.99 -22.12 20.62
N LEU A 851 12.71 -21.94 20.33
CA LEU A 851 11.63 -22.68 20.97
C LEU A 851 11.42 -24.01 20.23
N THR A 852 11.61 -25.15 20.89
CA THR A 852 11.61 -26.46 20.24
C THR A 852 10.39 -27.31 20.56
N THR A 853 9.73 -27.09 21.70
CA THR A 853 8.53 -27.84 22.08
C THR A 853 7.25 -27.16 21.60
N GLN A 854 6.41 -27.87 20.82
CA GLN A 854 5.11 -27.39 20.34
C GLN A 854 3.93 -27.97 21.12
N TYR A 855 2.89 -27.15 21.28
CA TYR A 855 1.68 -27.40 22.08
C TYR A 855 0.39 -27.36 21.26
N ARG A 856 0.49 -27.42 19.93
CA ARG A 856 -0.64 -27.31 18.99
C ARG A 856 -1.02 -28.65 18.39
N MET A 857 -0.07 -29.25 17.67
CA MET A 857 -0.29 -30.33 16.71
C MET A 857 -0.15 -31.71 17.36
N ASN A 858 -0.95 -32.67 16.87
CA ASN A 858 -0.66 -34.09 17.04
C ASN A 858 0.73 -34.45 16.49
N LYS A 859 1.41 -35.45 17.08
CA LYS A 859 2.77 -35.84 16.68
C LYS A 859 2.88 -36.30 15.22
N TRP A 860 1.84 -36.90 14.63
CA TRP A 860 1.85 -37.31 13.21
C TRP A 860 1.87 -36.10 12.29
N ILE A 861 1.11 -35.05 12.65
CA ILE A 861 1.08 -33.79 11.90
C ILE A 861 2.41 -33.05 12.06
N SER A 862 2.88 -32.88 13.30
CA SER A 862 4.11 -32.13 13.56
C SER A 862 5.37 -32.84 13.08
N HIS A 863 5.40 -34.18 13.07
CA HIS A 863 6.60 -34.93 12.69
C HIS A 863 6.99 -34.68 11.23
N PHE A 864 6.02 -34.60 10.31
CA PHE A 864 6.34 -34.24 8.92
C PHE A 864 7.00 -32.86 8.85
N SER A 865 6.36 -31.83 9.40
CA SER A 865 6.92 -30.48 9.38
C SER A 865 8.27 -30.41 10.09
N SER A 866 8.42 -31.11 11.22
CA SER A 866 9.67 -31.18 11.97
C SER A 866 10.80 -31.77 11.13
N THR A 867 10.56 -32.86 10.42
CA THR A 867 11.57 -33.56 9.62
C THR A 867 11.91 -32.82 8.32
N VAL A 868 10.95 -32.13 7.72
CA VAL A 868 11.13 -31.45 6.44
C VAL A 868 11.72 -30.05 6.60
N PHE A 869 11.27 -29.29 7.60
CA PHE A 869 11.58 -27.86 7.70
C PHE A 869 12.44 -27.48 8.92
N TYR A 870 12.48 -28.31 9.97
CA TYR A 870 13.11 -27.97 11.25
C TYR A 870 14.13 -29.03 11.75
N ASP A 871 14.72 -29.81 10.85
CA ASP A 871 15.79 -30.79 11.17
C ASP A 871 15.49 -31.71 12.38
N GLN A 872 14.24 -32.13 12.51
CA GLN A 872 13.73 -32.97 13.62
C GLN A 872 13.81 -32.32 15.02
N LYS A 873 14.04 -31.00 15.10
CA LYS A 873 14.13 -30.26 16.37
C LYS A 873 12.77 -29.84 16.95
N LEU A 874 11.68 -29.92 16.18
CA LEU A 874 10.34 -29.51 16.63
C LEU A 874 9.60 -30.68 17.30
N LEU A 875 9.54 -30.67 18.62
CA LEU A 875 9.04 -31.76 19.45
C LEU A 875 7.60 -31.54 19.90
N ALA A 876 6.75 -32.55 19.78
CA ALA A 876 5.38 -32.48 20.30
C ALA A 876 5.35 -32.69 21.82
N HIS A 877 4.81 -31.72 22.56
CA HIS A 877 4.61 -31.87 23.99
C HIS A 877 3.69 -33.05 24.30
N ALA A 878 3.90 -33.74 25.43
CA ALA A 878 3.11 -34.91 25.82
C ALA A 878 1.59 -34.62 25.87
N SER A 879 1.21 -33.39 26.22
CA SER A 879 -0.19 -32.97 26.27
C SER A 879 -0.88 -32.98 24.90
N VAL A 880 -0.13 -32.87 23.79
CA VAL A 880 -0.67 -32.75 22.42
C VAL A 880 -0.30 -33.92 21.52
N ALA A 881 0.82 -34.59 21.79
CA ALA A 881 1.41 -35.60 20.93
C ALA A 881 0.44 -36.70 20.47
N ASN A 882 -0.49 -37.11 21.34
CA ASN A 882 -1.48 -38.14 21.04
C ASN A 882 -2.93 -37.62 21.00
N ARG A 883 -3.15 -36.29 20.97
CA ARG A 883 -4.50 -35.71 20.87
C ARG A 883 -5.14 -36.14 19.54
N ARG A 884 -6.37 -36.65 19.61
CA ARG A 884 -7.18 -37.03 18.47
C ARG A 884 -8.46 -36.20 18.42
N LEU A 885 -9.08 -36.15 17.25
CA LEU A 885 -10.39 -35.53 17.11
C LEU A 885 -11.40 -36.30 17.99
N MET A 886 -12.20 -35.57 18.75
CA MET A 886 -13.24 -36.16 19.59
C MET A 886 -14.59 -35.73 19.03
N TYR A 887 -15.52 -36.67 18.90
CA TYR A 887 -16.87 -36.39 18.42
C TYR A 887 -17.81 -36.20 19.60
N PRO A 888 -18.35 -34.97 19.81
CA PRO A 888 -19.29 -34.70 20.90
C PRO A 888 -20.58 -35.50 20.76
N ARG A 889 -20.96 -35.88 19.53
CA ARG A 889 -22.12 -36.71 19.24
C ARG A 889 -21.67 -38.03 18.64
N LYS A 890 -22.29 -39.13 19.07
CA LYS A 890 -22.24 -40.37 18.30
C LYS A 890 -22.96 -40.11 16.97
N PRO A 891 -22.49 -40.66 15.82
CA PRO A 891 -23.22 -40.52 14.56
C PRO A 891 -24.68 -40.93 14.78
N ALA A 892 -25.60 -40.06 14.37
CA ALA A 892 -27.02 -40.18 14.70
C ALA A 892 -27.62 -41.42 14.01
N SER A 893 -27.72 -42.52 14.76
CA SER A 893 -28.31 -43.83 14.41
C SER A 893 -27.82 -44.46 13.09
N ALA A 894 -28.03 -45.76 12.94
CA ALA A 894 -27.63 -46.50 11.74
C ALA A 894 -28.27 -45.94 10.44
N ALA A 895 -29.32 -45.12 10.51
CA ALA A 895 -30.03 -44.58 9.35
C ALA A 895 -29.24 -43.51 8.55
N ASN A 896 -28.42 -42.67 9.22
CA ASN A 896 -27.56 -41.69 8.54
C ASN A 896 -26.16 -42.23 8.21
N ALA A 897 -25.73 -43.31 8.87
CA ALA A 897 -24.49 -44.02 8.53
C ALA A 897 -24.58 -44.77 7.18
N ILE A 898 -25.80 -45.03 6.69
CA ILE A 898 -26.07 -45.74 5.42
C ILE A 898 -25.83 -44.85 4.18
N LEU A 899 -25.68 -43.52 4.34
CA LEU A 899 -25.46 -42.57 3.23
C LEU A 899 -24.00 -42.07 3.10
N GLU A 900 -23.14 -42.28 4.09
CA GLU A 900 -21.73 -41.86 4.02
C GLU A 900 -20.88 -42.91 3.32
N SER A 901 -20.11 -42.50 2.31
CA SER A 901 -19.17 -43.39 1.62
C SER A 901 -18.10 -43.93 2.57
N GLU A 902 -17.58 -45.14 2.29
CA GLU A 902 -16.50 -45.75 3.09
C GLU A 902 -15.26 -44.83 3.16
N SER A 903 -14.98 -44.11 2.07
CA SER A 903 -13.90 -43.12 1.98
C SER A 903 -14.09 -41.97 2.98
N ILE A 904 -15.31 -41.44 3.12
CA ILE A 904 -15.62 -40.39 4.12
C ILE A 904 -15.45 -40.92 5.54
N GLN A 905 -15.93 -42.14 5.83
CA GLN A 905 -15.78 -42.74 7.16
C GLN A 905 -14.30 -42.91 7.53
N LYS A 906 -13.48 -43.39 6.59
CA LYS A 906 -12.02 -43.49 6.75
C LYS A 906 -11.37 -42.12 6.90
N ALA A 907 -11.73 -41.16 6.05
CA ALA A 907 -11.21 -39.79 6.09
C ALA A 907 -11.48 -39.13 7.44
N LEU A 908 -12.65 -39.38 8.04
CA LEU A 908 -13.07 -38.85 9.33
C LEU A 908 -12.65 -39.71 10.53
N ASP A 909 -12.01 -40.87 10.36
CA ASP A 909 -11.61 -41.69 11.51
C ASP A 909 -10.58 -40.92 12.39
N PRO A 910 -10.85 -40.71 13.69
CA PRO A 910 -9.92 -40.05 14.61
C PRO A 910 -8.60 -40.80 14.81
N LYS A 911 -8.52 -42.10 14.46
CA LYS A 911 -7.28 -42.89 14.50
C LYS A 911 -6.20 -42.35 13.57
N PHE A 912 -6.58 -41.61 12.53
CA PHE A 912 -5.68 -41.01 11.55
C PHE A 912 -5.70 -39.46 11.68
N PRO A 913 -4.83 -38.87 12.52
CA PRO A 913 -4.71 -37.41 12.66
C PRO A 913 -4.23 -36.71 11.37
N LEU A 914 -3.52 -37.42 10.51
CA LEU A 914 -3.13 -36.96 9.18
C LEU A 914 -3.69 -37.95 8.17
N LEU A 915 -4.32 -37.45 7.11
CA LEU A 915 -4.83 -38.28 6.02
C LEU A 915 -4.71 -37.53 4.69
N PHE A 916 -4.33 -38.24 3.65
CA PHE A 916 -4.34 -37.76 2.28
C PHE A 916 -5.42 -38.51 1.51
N TRP A 917 -6.39 -37.79 0.97
CA TRP A 917 -7.44 -38.31 0.12
C TRP A 917 -7.13 -37.96 -1.34
N ASP A 918 -6.77 -39.01 -2.09
CA ASP A 918 -6.54 -38.94 -3.52
C ASP A 918 -7.87 -38.81 -4.27
N ILE A 919 -8.08 -37.64 -4.86
CA ILE A 919 -9.27 -37.30 -5.66
C ILE A 919 -8.83 -37.12 -7.12
N GLN A 920 -9.43 -37.91 -8.01
CA GLN A 920 -9.26 -37.80 -9.44
C GLN A 920 -10.48 -37.13 -10.08
N ASP A 921 -10.24 -36.27 -11.07
CA ASP A 921 -11.26 -35.54 -11.81
C ASP A 921 -10.96 -35.67 -13.32
N GLU A 922 -11.68 -36.58 -13.98
CA GLU A 922 -11.50 -36.87 -15.41
C GLU A 922 -11.97 -35.71 -16.31
N TYR A 923 -12.82 -34.82 -15.80
CA TYR A 923 -13.34 -33.66 -16.53
C TYR A 923 -12.60 -32.37 -16.20
N ALA A 924 -11.53 -32.46 -15.41
CA ALA A 924 -10.76 -31.31 -15.04
C ALA A 924 -10.13 -30.68 -16.28
N GLN A 925 -10.34 -29.37 -16.43
CA GLN A 925 -9.64 -28.62 -17.45
C GLN A 925 -8.16 -28.50 -17.08
N PRO A 926 -7.25 -28.75 -18.04
CA PRO A 926 -5.84 -28.42 -17.90
C PRO A 926 -5.68 -26.99 -17.35
N GLU A 927 -4.83 -26.83 -16.33
CA GLU A 927 -4.50 -25.52 -15.75
C GLU A 927 -5.65 -24.76 -15.03
N ALA A 928 -6.81 -25.36 -14.78
CA ALA A 928 -7.88 -24.70 -13.99
C ALA A 928 -7.46 -24.48 -12.52
N LYS A 929 -7.55 -23.25 -12.00
CA LYS A 929 -7.21 -22.89 -10.58
C LYS A 929 -8.28 -23.35 -9.57
N GLN A 930 -9.19 -24.23 -9.99
CA GLN A 930 -10.27 -24.78 -9.18
C GLN A 930 -10.51 -26.25 -9.56
N SER A 931 -10.94 -27.05 -8.59
CA SER A 931 -11.40 -28.43 -8.78
C SER A 931 -12.77 -28.61 -8.13
N ASN A 932 -13.76 -28.97 -8.95
CA ASN A 932 -15.12 -29.28 -8.49
C ASN A 932 -15.17 -30.62 -7.75
N ALA A 933 -14.39 -31.60 -8.17
CA ALA A 933 -14.29 -32.87 -7.46
C ALA A 933 -13.76 -32.67 -6.03
N GLU A 934 -12.67 -31.91 -5.86
CA GLU A 934 -12.16 -31.57 -4.52
C GLU A 934 -13.19 -30.77 -3.70
N ALA A 935 -13.87 -29.79 -4.30
CA ALA A 935 -14.88 -29.00 -3.59
C ALA A 935 -16.07 -29.83 -3.10
N ARG A 936 -16.55 -30.80 -3.90
CA ARG A 936 -17.60 -31.76 -3.49
C ARG A 936 -17.12 -32.66 -2.35
N ALA A 937 -15.91 -33.21 -2.46
CA ALA A 937 -15.33 -34.03 -1.39
C ALA A 937 -15.21 -33.23 -0.08
N ILE A 938 -14.80 -31.97 -0.15
CA ILE A 938 -14.73 -31.07 1.01
C ILE A 938 -16.11 -30.82 1.61
N ARG A 939 -17.14 -30.61 0.79
CA ARG A 939 -18.52 -30.47 1.25
C ARG A 939 -18.97 -31.71 2.03
N GLU A 940 -18.71 -32.91 1.52
CA GLU A 940 -19.03 -34.16 2.21
C GLU A 940 -18.27 -34.30 3.54
N LEU A 941 -16.99 -33.91 3.60
CA LEU A 941 -16.22 -33.89 4.84
C LEU A 941 -16.81 -32.93 5.87
N VAL A 942 -17.17 -31.71 5.44
CA VAL A 942 -17.80 -30.71 6.31
C VAL A 942 -19.14 -31.23 6.82
N ALA A 943 -19.97 -31.81 5.96
CA ALA A 943 -21.23 -32.43 6.34
C ALA A 943 -21.03 -33.49 7.44
N GLY A 944 -20.09 -34.41 7.23
CA GLY A 944 -19.79 -35.49 8.18
C GLY A 944 -19.22 -34.99 9.51
N LEU A 945 -18.43 -33.90 9.50
CA LEU A 945 -17.91 -33.27 10.72
C LEU A 945 -19.02 -32.58 11.53
N LEU A 946 -19.88 -31.80 10.85
CA LEU A 946 -21.01 -31.12 11.49
C LEU A 946 -22.02 -32.13 12.06
N ALA A 947 -22.31 -33.20 11.32
CA ALA A 947 -23.19 -34.29 11.79
C ALA A 947 -22.67 -34.97 13.07
N ARG A 948 -21.36 -35.02 13.26
CA ARG A 948 -20.69 -35.55 14.46
C ARG A 948 -20.54 -34.52 15.59
N GLY A 949 -21.05 -33.30 15.40
CA GLY A 949 -21.11 -32.25 16.41
C GLY A 949 -19.85 -31.37 16.52
N ILE A 950 -18.95 -31.42 15.54
CA ILE A 950 -17.85 -30.45 15.45
C ILE A 950 -18.44 -29.08 15.12
N GLN A 951 -18.03 -28.04 15.84
CA GLN A 951 -18.54 -26.69 15.60
C GLN A 951 -17.93 -26.10 14.32
N PRO A 952 -18.66 -25.29 13.54
CA PRO A 952 -18.13 -24.71 12.31
C PRO A 952 -16.84 -23.90 12.52
N GLN A 953 -16.76 -23.15 13.63
CA GLN A 953 -15.57 -22.38 14.03
C GLN A 953 -14.31 -23.20 14.31
N ASP A 954 -14.47 -24.51 14.54
CA ASP A 954 -13.36 -25.43 14.78
C ASP A 954 -12.82 -26.07 13.49
N ILE A 955 -13.41 -25.74 12.34
CA ILE A 955 -13.05 -26.26 11.03
C ILE A 955 -12.44 -25.12 10.19
N GLY A 956 -11.29 -25.39 9.58
CA GLY A 956 -10.66 -24.50 8.61
C GLY A 956 -10.41 -25.21 7.30
N ILE A 957 -10.65 -24.52 6.19
CA ILE A 957 -10.40 -25.02 4.85
C ILE A 957 -9.40 -24.10 4.17
N ILE A 958 -8.27 -24.66 3.74
CA ILE A 958 -7.17 -23.93 3.12
C ILE A 958 -7.06 -24.37 1.67
N ALA A 959 -6.96 -23.41 0.76
CA ALA A 959 -6.64 -23.69 -0.65
C ALA A 959 -5.54 -22.74 -1.16
N PRO A 960 -4.70 -23.18 -2.12
CA PRO A 960 -3.63 -22.35 -2.67
C PRO A 960 -4.16 -21.18 -3.50
N TYR A 961 -5.31 -21.37 -4.17
CA TYR A 961 -5.88 -20.40 -5.10
C TYR A 961 -7.21 -19.86 -4.60
N ARG A 962 -7.43 -18.56 -4.78
CA ARG A 962 -8.69 -17.91 -4.43
C ARG A 962 -9.87 -18.39 -5.28
N ALA A 963 -9.62 -18.76 -6.53
CA ALA A 963 -10.63 -19.42 -7.37
C ALA A 963 -11.15 -20.71 -6.72
N GLN A 964 -10.27 -21.52 -6.12
CA GLN A 964 -10.68 -22.70 -5.37
C GLN A 964 -11.37 -22.35 -4.06
N VAL A 965 -10.92 -21.32 -3.32
CA VAL A 965 -11.63 -20.82 -2.14
C VAL A 965 -13.07 -20.46 -2.49
N ALA A 966 -13.28 -19.67 -3.56
CA ALA A 966 -14.60 -19.30 -4.05
C ALA A 966 -15.41 -20.53 -4.47
N ASN A 967 -14.79 -21.49 -5.16
CA ASN A 967 -15.43 -22.73 -5.57
C ASN A 967 -15.92 -23.54 -4.36
N ILE A 968 -15.08 -23.75 -3.36
CA ILE A 968 -15.45 -24.43 -2.11
C ILE A 968 -16.59 -23.70 -1.41
N ARG A 969 -16.55 -22.37 -1.33
CA ARG A 969 -17.66 -21.60 -0.73
C ARG A 969 -18.97 -21.80 -1.49
N ARG A 970 -18.96 -21.78 -2.83
CA ARG A 970 -20.15 -22.07 -3.66
C ARG A 970 -20.74 -23.44 -3.33
N HIS A 971 -19.90 -24.47 -3.18
CA HIS A 971 -20.39 -25.81 -2.81
C HIS A 971 -20.93 -25.90 -1.37
N LEU A 972 -20.47 -25.06 -0.44
CA LEU A 972 -20.90 -25.09 0.96
C LEU A 972 -22.13 -24.22 1.26
N PHE A 973 -22.21 -23.05 0.64
CA PHE A 973 -23.20 -22.00 0.97
C PHE A 973 -24.31 -21.83 -0.08
N SER A 974 -24.25 -22.55 -1.19
CA SER A 974 -25.34 -22.62 -2.18
C SER A 974 -26.04 -23.99 -2.09
N PRO A 975 -27.37 -24.05 -2.25
CA PRO A 975 -28.08 -25.32 -2.26
C PRO A 975 -27.71 -26.10 -3.53
N ASP A 976 -27.61 -27.43 -3.41
CA ASP A 976 -27.38 -28.31 -4.56
C ASP A 976 -28.48 -29.39 -4.59
N PRO A 977 -29.50 -29.21 -5.45
CA PRO A 977 -30.60 -30.16 -5.58
C PRO A 977 -30.16 -31.57 -5.97
N SER A 978 -29.04 -31.72 -6.68
CA SER A 978 -28.56 -33.02 -7.15
C SER A 978 -28.03 -33.91 -6.02
N SER A 979 -27.60 -33.31 -4.91
CA SER A 979 -27.03 -34.00 -3.74
C SER A 979 -27.86 -33.85 -2.47
N ASN A 980 -29.06 -33.25 -2.57
CA ASN A 980 -29.90 -32.86 -1.42
C ASN A 980 -29.17 -31.98 -0.39
N TRP A 981 -28.12 -31.28 -0.80
CA TRP A 981 -27.36 -30.42 0.09
C TRP A 981 -28.14 -29.13 0.38
N GLN A 982 -28.36 -28.86 1.66
CA GLN A 982 -28.87 -27.57 2.12
C GLN A 982 -27.70 -26.64 2.39
N ALA A 983 -27.76 -25.44 1.82
CA ALA A 983 -26.78 -24.38 2.04
C ALA A 983 -26.57 -24.12 3.54
N LEU A 984 -25.31 -23.98 3.94
CA LEU A 984 -24.99 -23.45 5.27
C LEU A 984 -25.45 -21.99 5.38
N PRO A 985 -25.89 -21.54 6.57
CA PRO A 985 -26.15 -20.13 6.82
C PRO A 985 -24.94 -19.25 6.49
N SER A 986 -25.15 -18.06 5.93
CA SER A 986 -24.08 -17.16 5.50
C SER A 986 -23.22 -16.62 6.65
N ASP A 987 -23.76 -16.62 7.87
CA ASP A 987 -23.11 -16.25 9.14
C ASP A 987 -22.39 -17.44 9.82
N THR A 988 -22.35 -18.61 9.18
CA THR A 988 -21.62 -19.77 9.70
C THR A 988 -20.14 -19.40 9.89
N LEU A 989 -19.65 -19.53 11.13
CA LEU A 989 -18.28 -19.18 11.53
C LEU A 989 -17.20 -20.17 11.02
N LEU A 990 -17.41 -20.80 9.86
CA LEU A 990 -16.44 -21.66 9.18
C LEU A 990 -15.42 -20.81 8.42
N SER A 991 -14.12 -21.06 8.62
CA SER A 991 -13.07 -20.38 7.86
C SER A 991 -12.72 -21.12 6.56
N VAL A 992 -12.80 -20.44 5.43
CA VAL A 992 -12.40 -20.92 4.09
C VAL A 992 -11.60 -19.83 3.40
N ASP A 993 -10.29 -20.04 3.25
CA ASP A 993 -9.37 -19.00 2.79
C ASP A 993 -8.05 -19.58 2.25
N THR A 994 -7.18 -18.70 1.78
CA THR A 994 -5.82 -18.99 1.34
C THR A 994 -4.84 -19.16 2.51
N VAL A 995 -3.68 -19.74 2.22
CA VAL A 995 -2.62 -19.97 3.21
C VAL A 995 -2.22 -18.67 3.94
N ASP A 996 -2.05 -17.58 3.20
CA ASP A 996 -1.58 -16.29 3.71
C ASP A 996 -2.55 -15.68 4.73
N ARG A 997 -3.87 -15.78 4.51
CA ARG A 997 -4.89 -15.27 5.46
C ARG A 997 -5.14 -16.22 6.64
N PHE A 998 -4.80 -17.50 6.49
CA PHE A 998 -4.80 -18.43 7.62
C PHE A 998 -3.60 -18.28 8.55
N GLN A 999 -2.67 -17.39 8.23
CA GLN A 999 -1.53 -17.11 9.09
C GLN A 999 -1.98 -16.64 10.49
N GLY A 1000 -1.25 -17.10 11.51
CA GLY A 1000 -1.62 -16.86 12.92
C GLY A 1000 -2.87 -17.62 13.39
N GLY A 1001 -3.73 -18.09 12.47
CA GLY A 1001 -4.88 -18.93 12.76
C GLY A 1001 -4.50 -20.38 13.10
N GLU A 1002 -5.40 -21.07 13.79
CA GLU A 1002 -5.36 -22.52 14.03
C GLU A 1002 -6.79 -23.05 14.22
N ARG A 1003 -7.00 -24.33 13.92
CA ARG A 1003 -8.31 -25.00 14.02
C ARG A 1003 -8.17 -26.43 14.55
N LEU A 1004 -9.23 -26.99 15.11
CA LEU A 1004 -9.24 -28.41 15.51
C LEU A 1004 -9.02 -29.31 14.29
N VAL A 1005 -9.71 -28.99 13.20
CA VAL A 1005 -9.64 -29.69 11.92
C VAL A 1005 -9.24 -28.71 10.82
N ILE A 1006 -8.21 -29.05 10.05
CA ILE A 1006 -7.87 -28.37 8.81
C ILE A 1006 -8.08 -29.32 7.64
N ILE A 1007 -8.74 -28.83 6.60
CA ILE A 1007 -8.90 -29.51 5.31
C ILE A 1007 -8.14 -28.68 4.28
N MET A 1008 -7.22 -29.29 3.54
CA MET A 1008 -6.45 -28.63 2.49
C MET A 1008 -6.88 -29.13 1.13
N SER A 1009 -7.28 -28.23 0.24
CA SER A 1009 -7.54 -28.48 -1.18
C SER A 1009 -6.33 -28.01 -1.98
N PHE A 1010 -5.83 -28.78 -2.94
CA PHE A 1010 -4.73 -28.34 -3.81
C PHE A 1010 -5.18 -27.82 -5.17
N ALA A 1011 -6.42 -28.13 -5.58
CA ALA A 1011 -6.99 -27.74 -6.87
C ALA A 1011 -6.07 -28.10 -8.06
N THR A 1012 -5.53 -29.32 -8.03
CA THR A 1012 -4.65 -29.83 -9.08
C THR A 1012 -5.16 -31.17 -9.57
N SER A 1013 -5.37 -31.27 -10.88
CA SER A 1013 -5.78 -32.52 -11.53
C SER A 1013 -4.69 -33.13 -12.41
N GLN A 1014 -3.67 -32.34 -12.75
CA GLN A 1014 -2.49 -32.75 -13.52
C GLN A 1014 -1.26 -32.00 -13.01
N GLU A 1015 -0.05 -32.51 -13.31
CA GLU A 1015 1.19 -31.86 -12.93
C GLU A 1015 1.24 -30.43 -13.54
N PRO A 1016 1.45 -29.39 -12.72
CA PRO A 1016 1.56 -28.03 -13.22
C PRO A 1016 2.78 -27.82 -14.11
N ALA A 1017 2.62 -27.07 -15.20
CA ALA A 1017 3.73 -26.69 -16.07
C ALA A 1017 4.84 -25.97 -15.29
N LEU A 1018 6.10 -26.15 -15.73
CA LEU A 1018 7.32 -25.63 -15.09
C LEU A 1018 7.26 -24.12 -14.80
N GLU A 1019 6.71 -23.34 -15.72
CA GLU A 1019 6.66 -21.87 -15.63
C GLU A 1019 5.30 -21.35 -15.13
N SER A 1020 4.41 -22.24 -14.67
CA SER A 1020 3.09 -21.83 -14.20
C SER A 1020 3.17 -21.21 -12.80
N GLN A 1021 2.50 -20.07 -12.59
CA GLN A 1021 2.31 -19.48 -11.26
C GLN A 1021 1.69 -20.47 -10.25
N ARG A 1022 0.92 -21.44 -10.75
CA ARG A 1022 0.41 -22.58 -9.97
C ARG A 1022 1.53 -23.37 -9.33
N ARG A 1023 2.54 -23.75 -10.13
CA ARG A 1023 3.71 -24.50 -9.67
C ARG A 1023 4.49 -23.69 -8.65
N ASP A 1024 4.77 -22.42 -8.92
CA ASP A 1024 5.52 -21.53 -8.02
C ASP A 1024 4.91 -21.46 -6.62
N PHE A 1025 3.57 -21.42 -6.56
CA PHE A 1025 2.87 -21.49 -5.28
C PHE A 1025 3.08 -22.85 -4.58
N LEU A 1026 2.87 -23.96 -5.30
CA LEU A 1026 2.90 -25.31 -4.72
C LEU A 1026 4.31 -25.75 -4.31
N ILE A 1027 5.35 -25.31 -5.02
CA ILE A 1027 6.73 -25.65 -4.68
C ILE A 1027 7.29 -24.77 -3.56
N ASN A 1028 6.58 -23.72 -3.13
CA ASN A 1028 7.03 -22.84 -2.07
C ASN A 1028 6.99 -23.56 -0.71
N PRO A 1029 8.15 -23.87 -0.10
CA PRO A 1029 8.20 -24.67 1.13
C PRO A 1029 7.63 -23.90 2.33
N HIS A 1030 7.75 -22.57 2.35
CA HIS A 1030 7.28 -21.73 3.44
C HIS A 1030 5.74 -21.72 3.53
N ARG A 1031 5.07 -21.56 2.38
CA ARG A 1031 3.60 -21.60 2.29
C ARG A 1031 3.06 -22.97 2.71
N LEU A 1032 3.66 -24.05 2.20
CA LEU A 1032 3.24 -25.40 2.56
C LEU A 1032 3.47 -25.67 4.07
N ASN A 1033 4.60 -25.26 4.63
CA ASN A 1033 4.87 -25.38 6.06
C ASN A 1033 3.83 -24.63 6.92
N VAL A 1034 3.47 -23.40 6.54
CA VAL A 1034 2.40 -22.64 7.20
C VAL A 1034 1.09 -23.41 7.16
N ALA A 1035 0.67 -23.87 5.97
CA ALA A 1035 -0.60 -24.56 5.78
C ALA A 1035 -0.71 -25.85 6.61
N LEU A 1036 0.31 -26.71 6.56
CA LEU A 1036 0.35 -27.99 7.29
C LEU A 1036 0.32 -27.80 8.82
N THR A 1037 0.81 -26.66 9.32
CA THR A 1037 0.96 -26.40 10.75
C THR A 1037 -0.21 -25.63 11.38
N ARG A 1038 -1.33 -25.49 10.65
CA ARG A 1038 -2.57 -24.87 11.16
C ARG A 1038 -3.47 -25.82 11.96
N ALA A 1039 -3.31 -27.13 11.78
CA ALA A 1039 -4.17 -28.15 12.38
C ALA A 1039 -3.76 -28.48 13.83
N GLN A 1040 -4.71 -28.55 14.75
CA GLN A 1040 -4.45 -29.03 16.10
C GLN A 1040 -4.58 -30.56 16.21
N ARG A 1041 -5.70 -31.12 15.74
CA ARG A 1041 -6.06 -32.53 15.99
C ARG A 1041 -6.15 -33.38 14.73
N LYS A 1042 -6.65 -32.81 13.63
CA LYS A 1042 -6.82 -33.55 12.37
C LYS A 1042 -6.50 -32.67 11.17
N LEU A 1043 -5.69 -33.20 10.26
CA LEU A 1043 -5.32 -32.61 8.99
C LEU A 1043 -5.75 -33.56 7.86
N ILE A 1044 -6.62 -33.09 6.99
CA ILE A 1044 -7.10 -33.82 5.82
C ILE A 1044 -6.59 -33.11 4.57
N LEU A 1045 -5.78 -33.79 3.78
CA LEU A 1045 -5.25 -33.30 2.52
C LEU A 1045 -6.12 -33.87 1.40
N VAL A 1046 -6.60 -33.04 0.49
CA VAL A 1046 -7.50 -33.41 -0.61
C VAL A 1046 -6.85 -32.92 -1.91
N GLY A 1047 -6.59 -33.84 -2.83
CA GLY A 1047 -6.02 -33.50 -4.13
C GLY A 1047 -5.62 -34.73 -4.93
N ASN A 1048 -5.12 -34.52 -6.14
CA ASN A 1048 -4.68 -35.60 -7.02
C ASN A 1048 -3.22 -35.98 -6.74
N VAL A 1049 -2.97 -37.25 -6.38
CA VAL A 1049 -1.63 -37.74 -6.06
C VAL A 1049 -0.70 -37.74 -7.25
N SER A 1050 -1.15 -38.20 -8.43
CA SER A 1050 -0.28 -38.27 -9.61
C SER A 1050 0.12 -36.88 -10.12
N ALA A 1051 -0.73 -35.88 -9.88
CA ALA A 1051 -0.42 -34.48 -10.18
C ALA A 1051 0.63 -33.85 -9.24
N LEU A 1052 0.71 -34.34 -7.99
CA LEU A 1052 1.51 -33.71 -6.93
C LEU A 1052 2.79 -34.48 -6.59
N GLU A 1053 2.86 -35.79 -6.84
CA GLU A 1053 3.96 -36.65 -6.36
C GLU A 1053 5.34 -36.34 -6.96
N ASN A 1054 5.37 -35.67 -8.12
CA ASN A 1054 6.60 -35.22 -8.77
C ASN A 1054 7.10 -33.86 -8.22
N LEU A 1055 6.30 -33.14 -7.43
CA LEU A 1055 6.70 -31.87 -6.85
C LEU A 1055 7.60 -32.11 -5.61
N PRO A 1056 8.65 -31.28 -5.38
CA PRO A 1056 9.73 -31.60 -4.44
C PRO A 1056 9.26 -31.95 -3.01
N THR A 1057 8.49 -31.07 -2.38
CA THR A 1057 8.02 -31.27 -1.00
C THR A 1057 6.84 -32.23 -0.92
N PHE A 1058 6.00 -32.29 -1.96
CA PHE A 1058 4.84 -33.19 -2.02
C PHE A 1058 5.24 -34.64 -2.18
N SER A 1059 6.30 -34.95 -2.94
CA SER A 1059 6.86 -36.30 -3.03
C SER A 1059 7.16 -36.87 -1.64
N ARG A 1060 7.80 -36.07 -0.78
CA ARG A 1060 8.08 -36.42 0.62
C ARG A 1060 6.80 -36.57 1.44
N LEU A 1061 5.81 -35.68 1.27
CA LEU A 1061 4.54 -35.70 1.99
C LEU A 1061 3.69 -36.94 1.66
N ILE A 1062 3.56 -37.26 0.37
CA ILE A 1062 2.83 -38.43 -0.10
C ILE A 1062 3.54 -39.71 0.35
N THR A 1063 4.88 -39.75 0.30
CA THR A 1063 5.67 -40.88 0.82
C THR A 1063 5.46 -41.07 2.32
N TYR A 1064 5.43 -39.97 3.08
CA TYR A 1064 5.11 -40.00 4.51
C TYR A 1064 3.71 -40.58 4.76
N CYS A 1065 2.70 -40.12 4.04
CA CYS A 1065 1.33 -40.65 4.15
C CYS A 1065 1.25 -42.15 3.75
N ARG A 1066 1.96 -42.59 2.71
CA ARG A 1066 2.04 -44.01 2.31
C ARG A 1066 2.65 -44.87 3.43
N SER A 1067 3.73 -44.41 4.06
CA SER A 1067 4.40 -45.13 5.16
C SER A 1067 3.53 -45.29 6.42
N MET A 1068 2.59 -44.36 6.63
CA MET A 1068 1.67 -44.37 7.76
C MET A 1068 0.33 -45.06 7.46
N HIS A 1069 0.15 -45.58 6.23
CA HIS A 1069 -1.12 -46.10 5.72
C HIS A 1069 -2.29 -45.10 5.80
N THR A 1070 -1.99 -43.82 5.55
CA THR A 1070 -2.97 -42.71 5.61
C THR A 1070 -3.29 -42.11 4.25
N LEU A 1071 -2.99 -42.82 3.17
CA LEU A 1071 -3.39 -42.47 1.81
C LEU A 1071 -4.61 -43.30 1.41
N ILE A 1072 -5.74 -42.65 1.12
CA ILE A 1072 -6.96 -43.29 0.62
C ILE A 1072 -7.24 -42.82 -0.81
N SER A 1073 -7.76 -43.72 -1.65
CA SER A 1073 -8.14 -43.43 -3.04
C SER A 1073 -9.62 -43.76 -3.26
N THR A 1074 -10.27 -42.97 -4.11
CA THR A 1074 -11.65 -43.18 -4.57
C THR A 1074 -11.65 -43.70 -6.01
N ALA A 1075 -12.59 -44.58 -6.36
CA ALA A 1075 -12.95 -44.80 -7.77
C ALA A 1075 -13.48 -43.48 -8.35
N ALA A 1076 -13.13 -43.16 -9.60
CA ALA A 1076 -13.39 -41.87 -10.25
C ALA A 1076 -14.82 -41.35 -9.98
N TYR A 1077 -14.96 -40.05 -9.68
CA TYR A 1077 -16.27 -39.40 -9.53
C TYR A 1077 -16.98 -39.38 -10.89
N SER A 1078 -17.70 -40.45 -11.20
CA SER A 1078 -18.61 -40.53 -12.34
C SER A 1078 -19.78 -39.57 -12.10
N THR A 1079 -19.96 -38.61 -12.99
CA THR A 1079 -21.21 -37.84 -13.06
C THR A 1079 -22.33 -38.81 -13.45
N ALA A 1080 -23.15 -39.24 -12.48
CA ALA A 1080 -24.48 -39.72 -12.81
C ALA A 1080 -25.24 -38.53 -13.44
N SER A 1081 -25.73 -38.77 -14.65
CA SER A 1081 -26.43 -37.86 -15.56
C SER A 1081 -27.54 -37.02 -14.93
#